data_AF-A0A2J6QKZ2-F1
#
_entry.id   AF-A0A2J6QKZ2-F1
#
_cell.length_a   1.000
_cell.length_b   1.000
_cell.length_c   1.000
_cell.angle_alpha   90.00
_cell.angle_beta   90.00
_cell.angle_gamma   90.00
#
_symmetry.space_group_name_H-M   'P 1'
#
loop_
_entity.id
_entity.type
_entity.pdbx_description
1 polymer ?
#
loop_
_entity_poly.entity_id
_entity_poly.type
_entity_poly.pdbx_seq_one_letter_code
_entity_poly.pdbx_strand_id
1 'polypeptide(L)'
;MTSPQLQWELSRSLDSSLSVTRGVIQASTSDNVQTLALLACERFGATLAICPETCRKVEAQIIRLQTPTSAVVSFLSAVVGYSKDDCASQLARSLAGVQFIALATTLLTIGSSYHAGEALAHMLRISAADKTLLPPARHLKDLLAIIEHKCIPLKFPDMVSGWSKILLDSAPTTPEDRTFWKADYFVPNAEGIGGLVDAFRQLSRVGNATSITLKTAGCTAWVAAFTQWCLGVPPSTYLDNGRAILVQPKSNVTIIAIKDTKGCSSLEIAVHRSMGNPSDLITADLSGKAWSGLLSIEAYGQLLLRQYDFDFGTAHRAVTQSLPYAMKQIVTMLRLSALKRFDRSVELRYWHHNIQKPDGYPEVPEEAARFAAYPFPKDVAISHILFRMPGIPDSPASNKLPPLEEGLMITDLPLVRLHLEGVRRGCICRTCSSTGIMFEACKIVEFMIKLSEFVAEVLLLSLFESPEALLVYNGNHRTSDFSYATRQILTTGKPNTVPLRNVLQAALSIVGHNVADDLKRDVWVLSCYRGQAVYPKLFETHRIQDPGYLTLSWAPGLLRYDGEAYSKAIGDRGAGQTLDYPRPNDMATKAVNQLINLVPDQRLVWRVVREDGFLRINVGVEVDGAWMSMIHSPLTMLMNLPSALVTCPCPHSADEPLKTPDKWCQYTEPSQPLGSSALAKDSNFISVVAAEGNEGLRMYALGFYDSPFPLVIRNGSCIACCLEICRMAGYRAIIC
;
A
#
# COMPACT_ATOMS: atom_id res chain seq x y z
N MET A 1 -40.48 10.77 -11.95
CA MET A 1 -41.04 11.80 -12.83
C MET A 1 -39.89 12.63 -13.34
N THR A 2 -39.50 12.41 -14.60
CA THR A 2 -38.31 12.96 -15.25
C THR A 2 -38.60 14.33 -15.82
N SER A 3 -37.77 15.32 -15.50
CA SER A 3 -37.87 16.70 -15.97
C SER A 3 -37.56 16.80 -17.48
N PRO A 4 -38.53 17.19 -18.33
CA PRO A 4 -38.30 17.42 -19.76
C PRO A 4 -37.49 18.71 -20.04
N GLN A 5 -37.18 19.52 -19.03
CA GLN A 5 -36.43 20.77 -19.19
C GLN A 5 -34.93 20.54 -19.37
N LEU A 6 -34.34 19.51 -18.74
CA LEU A 6 -32.92 19.17 -18.92
C LEU A 6 -32.62 18.72 -20.36
N GLN A 7 -33.60 18.05 -20.98
CA GLN A 7 -33.52 17.54 -22.34
C GLN A 7 -33.63 18.67 -23.38
N TRP A 8 -34.32 19.76 -23.04
CA TRP A 8 -34.49 20.94 -23.89
C TRP A 8 -33.29 21.91 -23.85
N GLU A 9 -32.61 22.02 -22.70
CA GLU A 9 -31.38 22.82 -22.60
C GLU A 9 -30.19 22.14 -23.31
N LEU A 10 -30.13 20.79 -23.29
CA LEU A 10 -29.16 20.01 -24.08
C LEU A 10 -29.34 20.22 -25.59
N SER A 11 -30.58 20.25 -26.10
CA SER A 11 -30.84 20.50 -27.53
C SER A 11 -30.37 21.88 -27.99
N ARG A 12 -30.41 22.89 -27.12
CA ARG A 12 -30.03 24.26 -27.50
C ARG A 12 -28.52 24.50 -27.53
N SER A 13 -27.73 23.67 -26.84
CA SER A 13 -26.26 23.63 -26.96
C SER A 13 -25.74 22.70 -28.06
N LEU A 14 -26.60 21.89 -28.67
CA LEU A 14 -26.23 20.96 -29.75
C LEU A 14 -26.16 21.61 -31.14
N ASP A 15 -26.71 22.81 -31.31
CA ASP A 15 -26.67 23.55 -32.60
C ASP A 15 -25.32 24.25 -32.88
N SER A 16 -24.34 24.16 -31.98
CA SER A 16 -22.94 24.55 -32.26
C SER A 16 -22.03 23.33 -32.42
N SER A 17 -21.84 22.91 -33.67
CA SER A 17 -20.69 22.19 -34.25
C SER A 17 -20.08 20.94 -33.56
N LEU A 18 -20.83 20.17 -32.75
CA LEU A 18 -20.35 18.89 -32.20
C LEU A 18 -21.48 17.85 -32.16
N SER A 19 -21.48 16.91 -33.12
CA SER A 19 -22.28 15.68 -33.01
C SER A 19 -21.70 14.79 -31.90
N VAL A 20 -22.09 15.01 -30.65
CA VAL A 20 -21.61 14.23 -29.51
C VAL A 20 -22.24 12.83 -29.56
N THR A 21 -21.41 11.79 -29.59
CA THR A 21 -21.90 10.41 -29.62
C THR A 21 -22.49 10.00 -28.27
N ARG A 22 -23.53 9.16 -28.28
CA ARG A 22 -24.21 8.67 -27.06
C ARG A 22 -23.25 8.07 -26.03
N GLY A 23 -22.18 7.38 -26.48
CA GLY A 23 -21.17 6.78 -25.61
C GLY A 23 -20.32 7.81 -24.84
N VAL A 24 -20.03 8.96 -25.45
CA VAL A 24 -19.30 10.06 -24.79
C VAL A 24 -20.12 10.66 -23.66
N ILE A 25 -21.43 10.90 -23.89
CA ILE A 25 -22.34 11.40 -22.86
C ILE A 25 -22.43 10.39 -21.72
N GLN A 26 -22.71 9.12 -22.04
CA GLN A 26 -22.83 8.05 -21.05
C GLN A 26 -21.60 7.92 -20.16
N ALA A 27 -20.40 7.87 -20.74
CA ALA A 27 -19.15 7.77 -19.98
C ALA A 27 -18.93 9.00 -19.09
N SER A 28 -19.15 10.20 -19.65
CA SER A 28 -18.97 11.47 -18.92
C SER A 28 -19.95 11.61 -17.75
N THR A 29 -21.20 11.18 -17.91
CA THR A 29 -22.21 11.18 -16.83
C THR A 29 -21.91 10.13 -15.78
N SER A 30 -21.50 8.92 -16.17
CA SER A 30 -21.11 7.85 -15.25
C SER A 30 -19.98 8.27 -14.32
N ASP A 31 -18.97 8.95 -14.87
CA ASP A 31 -17.78 9.33 -14.12
C ASP A 31 -17.88 10.75 -13.52
N ASN A 32 -19.01 11.44 -13.71
CA ASN A 32 -19.20 12.83 -13.30
C ASN A 32 -18.08 13.77 -13.82
N VAL A 33 -17.72 13.61 -15.10
CA VAL A 33 -16.69 14.40 -15.80
C VAL A 33 -17.36 15.29 -16.84
N GLN A 34 -16.85 16.51 -17.04
CA GLN A 34 -17.35 17.39 -18.08
C GLN A 34 -17.10 16.80 -19.48
N THR A 35 -18.15 16.64 -20.29
CA THR A 35 -18.06 16.10 -21.65
C THR A 35 -17.04 16.84 -22.54
N LEU A 36 -16.95 18.18 -22.40
CA LEU A 36 -15.99 19.00 -23.13
C LEU A 36 -14.53 18.61 -22.83
N ALA A 37 -14.22 18.25 -21.58
CA ALA A 37 -12.87 17.83 -21.21
C ALA A 37 -12.49 16.53 -21.91
N LEU A 38 -13.41 15.57 -21.96
CA LEU A 38 -13.20 14.28 -22.65
C LEU A 38 -12.92 14.50 -24.15
N LEU A 39 -13.77 15.28 -24.83
CA LEU A 39 -13.63 15.57 -26.27
C LEU A 39 -12.37 16.37 -26.60
N ALA A 40 -12.04 17.39 -25.80
CA ALA A 40 -10.84 18.18 -25.99
C ALA A 40 -9.57 17.34 -25.84
N CYS A 41 -9.54 16.44 -24.86
CA CYS A 41 -8.42 15.52 -24.62
C CYS A 41 -8.27 14.49 -25.75
N GLU A 42 -9.36 13.91 -26.22
CA GLU A 42 -9.35 13.00 -27.38
C GLU A 42 -8.80 13.71 -28.62
N ARG A 43 -9.30 14.91 -28.94
CA ARG A 43 -8.82 15.73 -30.07
C ARG A 43 -7.34 16.08 -29.93
N PHE A 44 -6.90 16.44 -28.74
CA PHE A 44 -5.49 16.74 -28.48
C PHE A 44 -4.62 15.50 -28.68
N GLY A 45 -5.10 14.32 -28.28
CA GLY A 45 -4.46 13.04 -28.53
C GLY A 45 -4.10 12.81 -30.01
N ALA A 46 -4.98 13.23 -30.93
CA ALA A 46 -4.73 13.16 -32.37
C ALA A 46 -3.57 14.04 -32.85
N THR A 47 -2.99 14.88 -32.00
CA THR A 47 -1.82 15.68 -32.34
C THR A 47 -0.52 15.07 -31.81
N LEU A 48 -0.60 14.12 -30.88
CA LEU A 48 0.55 13.63 -30.13
C LEU A 48 1.43 12.68 -30.96
N ALA A 49 2.71 12.68 -30.61
CA ALA A 49 3.74 11.79 -31.13
C ALA A 49 3.90 10.57 -30.20
N ILE A 50 3.04 9.56 -30.34
CA ILE A 50 3.12 8.31 -29.57
C ILE A 50 3.31 7.14 -30.54
N CYS A 51 4.30 6.29 -30.26
CA CYS A 51 4.68 5.21 -31.14
C CYS A 51 3.63 4.09 -31.17
N PRO A 52 3.59 3.28 -32.24
CA PRO A 52 2.63 2.19 -32.37
C PRO A 52 2.73 1.12 -31.28
N GLU A 53 3.92 0.90 -30.71
CA GLU A 53 4.11 -0.08 -29.63
C GLU A 53 3.45 0.37 -28.33
N THR A 54 3.67 1.62 -27.92
CA THR A 54 3.00 2.23 -26.77
C THR A 54 1.49 2.27 -26.98
N CYS A 55 1.02 2.64 -28.17
CA CYS A 55 -0.42 2.63 -28.47
C CYS A 55 -1.02 1.22 -28.30
N ARG A 56 -0.38 0.19 -28.87
CA ARG A 56 -0.83 -1.21 -28.71
C ARG A 56 -0.81 -1.65 -27.25
N LYS A 57 0.23 -1.29 -26.49
CA LYS A 57 0.33 -1.58 -25.06
C LYS A 57 -0.83 -0.96 -24.29
N VAL A 58 -1.14 0.31 -24.57
CA VAL A 58 -2.24 1.04 -23.91
C VAL A 58 -3.58 0.43 -24.27
N GLU A 59 -3.86 0.27 -25.55
CA GLU A 59 -5.12 -0.31 -26.03
C GLU A 59 -5.35 -1.71 -25.48
N ALA A 60 -4.36 -2.61 -25.61
CA ALA A 60 -4.47 -3.98 -25.10
C ALA A 60 -4.69 -4.02 -23.59
N GLN A 61 -4.01 -3.13 -22.83
CA GLN A 61 -4.19 -3.06 -21.38
C GLN A 61 -5.60 -2.59 -21.01
N ILE A 62 -6.11 -1.51 -21.64
CA ILE A 62 -7.46 -1.01 -21.34
C ILE A 62 -8.53 -2.04 -21.70
N ILE A 63 -8.41 -2.72 -22.85
CA ILE A 63 -9.30 -3.81 -23.26
C ILE A 63 -9.25 -4.95 -22.25
N ARG A 64 -8.07 -5.35 -21.79
CA ARG A 64 -7.92 -6.41 -20.78
C ARG A 64 -8.66 -6.05 -19.49
N LEU A 65 -8.58 -4.78 -19.06
CA LEU A 65 -9.26 -4.28 -17.87
C LEU A 65 -10.80 -4.20 -18.03
N GLN A 66 -11.33 -4.22 -19.25
CA GLN A 66 -12.79 -4.31 -19.50
C GLN A 66 -13.32 -5.74 -19.35
N THR A 67 -12.44 -6.74 -19.36
CA THR A 67 -12.84 -8.13 -19.10
C THR A 67 -13.17 -8.25 -17.62
N PRO A 68 -14.31 -8.85 -17.22
CA PRO A 68 -14.73 -8.89 -15.82
C PRO A 68 -13.79 -9.77 -14.97
N THR A 69 -12.70 -9.16 -14.49
CA THR A 69 -11.90 -9.65 -13.35
C THR A 69 -12.29 -8.82 -12.14
N SER A 70 -13.55 -8.99 -11.74
CA SER A 70 -14.12 -8.35 -10.57
C SER A 70 -13.85 -9.24 -9.35
N ALA A 71 -13.09 -8.73 -8.39
CA ALA A 71 -12.90 -9.42 -7.12
C ALA A 71 -14.11 -9.13 -6.23
N VAL A 72 -14.78 -10.18 -5.75
CA VAL A 72 -15.91 -10.04 -4.83
C VAL A 72 -15.36 -9.84 -3.43
N VAL A 73 -15.69 -8.71 -2.81
CA VAL A 73 -15.46 -8.48 -1.38
C VAL A 73 -16.64 -9.09 -0.64
N SER A 74 -16.51 -10.39 -0.32
CA SER A 74 -17.62 -11.24 0.13
C SER A 74 -18.41 -10.65 1.30
N PHE A 75 -17.70 -10.10 2.28
CA PHE A 75 -18.31 -9.56 3.50
C PHE A 75 -19.12 -8.27 3.27
N LEU A 76 -18.83 -7.50 2.23
CA LEU A 76 -19.61 -6.32 1.85
C LEU A 76 -20.68 -6.63 0.79
N SER A 77 -20.65 -7.81 0.19
CA SER A 77 -21.33 -8.08 -1.09
C SER A 77 -21.00 -7.02 -2.16
N ALA A 78 -19.80 -6.46 -2.07
CA ALA A 78 -19.29 -5.43 -2.97
C ALA A 78 -18.32 -6.04 -3.98
N VAL A 79 -17.98 -5.27 -5.01
CA VAL A 79 -17.04 -5.69 -6.03
C VAL A 79 -15.91 -4.69 -6.14
N VAL A 80 -14.67 -5.16 -6.20
CA VAL A 80 -13.53 -4.36 -6.63
C VAL A 80 -13.22 -4.70 -8.09
N GLY A 81 -13.20 -3.67 -8.95
CA GLY A 81 -12.89 -3.87 -10.35
C GLY A 81 -12.97 -2.61 -11.19
N TYR A 82 -12.96 -2.81 -12.51
CA TYR A 82 -12.94 -1.74 -13.51
C TYR A 82 -14.30 -1.62 -14.20
N SER A 83 -14.71 -0.39 -14.51
CA SER A 83 -15.93 -0.16 -15.31
C SER A 83 -15.70 -0.53 -16.77
N LYS A 84 -16.75 -0.99 -17.47
CA LYS A 84 -16.69 -1.23 -18.92
C LYS A 84 -16.96 0.03 -19.75
N ASP A 85 -17.77 0.95 -19.21
CA ASP A 85 -18.30 2.11 -19.93
C ASP A 85 -17.87 3.44 -19.27
N ASP A 86 -16.62 3.52 -18.82
CA ASP A 86 -16.02 4.75 -18.27
C ASP A 86 -15.28 5.58 -19.33
N CYS A 87 -14.85 6.78 -18.94
CA CYS A 87 -14.14 7.73 -19.79
C CYS A 87 -12.87 7.14 -20.41
N ALA A 88 -12.11 6.33 -19.65
CA ALA A 88 -10.92 5.66 -20.17
C ALA A 88 -11.27 4.63 -21.25
N SER A 89 -12.34 3.86 -21.06
CA SER A 89 -12.82 2.89 -22.06
C SER A 89 -13.34 3.60 -23.31
N GLN A 90 -14.00 4.74 -23.15
CA GLN A 90 -14.47 5.54 -24.27
C GLN A 90 -13.31 6.15 -25.07
N LEU A 91 -12.27 6.68 -24.40
CA LEU A 91 -11.06 7.18 -25.04
C LEU A 91 -10.31 6.06 -25.80
N ALA A 92 -10.26 4.85 -25.26
CA ALA A 92 -9.58 3.73 -25.89
C ALA A 92 -10.24 3.24 -27.21
N ARG A 93 -11.44 3.73 -27.57
CA ARG A 93 -12.12 3.37 -28.82
C ARG A 93 -11.54 4.06 -30.06
N SER A 94 -10.69 5.07 -29.89
CA SER A 94 -10.04 5.76 -31.00
C SER A 94 -8.54 5.82 -30.78
N LEU A 95 -7.77 5.83 -31.88
CA LEU A 95 -6.32 6.00 -31.79
C LEU A 95 -5.95 7.31 -31.08
N ALA A 96 -6.69 8.38 -31.34
CA ALA A 96 -6.47 9.67 -30.70
C ALA A 96 -6.64 9.59 -29.18
N GLY A 97 -7.71 8.94 -28.69
CA GLY A 97 -7.89 8.76 -27.25
C GLY A 97 -6.86 7.81 -26.63
N VAL A 98 -6.42 6.76 -27.34
CA VAL A 98 -5.28 5.90 -26.90
C VAL A 98 -4.00 6.72 -26.75
N GLN A 99 -3.68 7.59 -27.73
CA GLN A 99 -2.53 8.48 -27.66
C GLN A 99 -2.63 9.46 -26.48
N PHE A 100 -3.84 9.96 -26.18
CA PHE A 100 -4.07 10.79 -25.00
C PHE A 100 -3.87 10.01 -23.70
N ILE A 101 -4.41 8.79 -23.57
CA ILE A 101 -4.19 7.94 -22.38
C ILE A 101 -2.69 7.69 -22.17
N ALA A 102 -1.94 7.46 -23.25
CA ALA A 102 -0.49 7.29 -23.19
C ALA A 102 0.21 8.51 -22.58
N LEU A 103 -0.18 9.73 -22.94
CA LEU A 103 0.32 10.97 -22.34
C LEU A 103 -0.17 11.13 -20.89
N ALA A 104 -1.45 10.92 -20.63
CA ALA A 104 -2.03 11.03 -19.29
C ALA A 104 -1.28 10.13 -18.28
N THR A 105 -0.88 8.93 -18.71
CA THR A 105 -0.08 7.99 -17.92
C THR A 105 1.25 8.59 -17.47
N THR A 106 1.91 9.38 -18.31
CA THR A 106 3.17 10.04 -17.93
C THR A 106 2.89 11.27 -17.07
N LEU A 107 1.82 12.02 -17.36
CA LEU A 107 1.46 13.21 -16.58
C LEU A 107 1.10 12.89 -15.12
N LEU A 108 0.49 11.73 -14.88
CA LEU A 108 0.15 11.25 -13.54
C LEU A 108 1.37 10.98 -12.65
N THR A 109 2.59 11.05 -13.20
CA THR A 109 3.85 10.93 -12.45
C THR A 109 4.43 12.26 -11.98
N ILE A 110 3.86 13.40 -12.39
CA ILE A 110 4.35 14.77 -12.10
C ILE A 110 3.85 15.27 -10.72
N GLY A 111 3.61 14.34 -9.79
CA GLY A 111 3.03 14.62 -8.49
C GLY A 111 1.52 14.39 -8.45
N SER A 112 0.74 15.43 -8.09
CA SER A 112 -0.72 15.30 -7.93
C SER A 112 -1.48 15.55 -9.24
N SER A 113 -2.67 14.98 -9.36
CA SER A 113 -3.60 15.18 -10.49
C SER A 113 -3.87 16.66 -10.79
N TYR A 114 -3.77 17.54 -9.78
CA TYR A 114 -3.85 18.99 -9.95
C TYR A 114 -2.77 19.54 -10.88
N HIS A 115 -1.50 19.17 -10.65
CA HIS A 115 -0.38 19.64 -11.46
C HIS A 115 -0.44 19.08 -12.88
N ALA A 116 -0.85 17.82 -13.01
CA ALA A 116 -1.09 17.20 -14.30
C ALA A 116 -2.21 17.93 -15.07
N GLY A 117 -3.29 18.34 -14.40
CA GLY A 117 -4.38 19.12 -14.99
C GLY A 117 -3.94 20.51 -15.45
N GLU A 118 -3.12 21.21 -14.67
CA GLU A 118 -2.53 22.51 -15.07
C GLU A 118 -1.59 22.40 -16.27
N ALA A 119 -0.72 21.40 -16.27
CA ALA A 119 0.17 21.12 -17.41
C ALA A 119 -0.62 20.81 -18.67
N LEU A 120 -1.69 20.01 -18.56
CA LEU A 120 -2.57 19.69 -19.68
C LEU A 120 -3.33 20.93 -20.18
N ALA A 121 -3.84 21.77 -19.27
CA ALA A 121 -4.50 23.02 -19.64
C ALA A 121 -3.55 23.95 -20.40
N HIS A 122 -2.29 24.04 -19.96
CA HIS A 122 -1.25 24.81 -20.63
C HIS A 122 -0.98 24.30 -22.06
N MET A 123 -0.75 22.99 -22.22
CA MET A 123 -0.52 22.37 -23.54
C MET A 123 -1.71 22.56 -24.49
N LEU A 124 -2.94 22.43 -24.00
CA LEU A 124 -4.15 22.67 -24.80
C LEU A 124 -4.25 24.13 -25.28
N ARG A 125 -3.94 25.10 -24.41
CA ARG A 125 -3.99 26.54 -24.77
C ARG A 125 -2.98 26.93 -25.84
N ILE A 126 -1.81 26.29 -25.85
CA ILE A 126 -0.75 26.55 -26.83
C ILE A 126 -1.07 25.88 -28.17
N SER A 127 -1.61 24.67 -28.13
CA SER A 127 -1.82 23.85 -29.33
C SER A 127 -3.15 24.09 -30.05
N ALA A 128 -4.17 24.64 -29.38
CA ALA A 128 -5.48 24.84 -29.97
C ALA A 128 -5.52 26.05 -30.91
N ALA A 129 -6.02 25.83 -32.13
CA ALA A 129 -6.30 26.90 -33.09
C ALA A 129 -7.47 27.80 -32.62
N ASP A 130 -8.45 27.19 -31.94
CA ASP A 130 -9.60 27.89 -31.35
C ASP A 130 -9.52 27.82 -29.82
N LYS A 131 -9.36 28.99 -29.19
CA LYS A 131 -9.23 29.13 -27.73
C LYS A 131 -10.56 29.30 -27.01
N THR A 132 -11.68 29.39 -27.74
CA THR A 132 -13.00 29.70 -27.16
C THR A 132 -13.66 28.52 -26.46
N LEU A 133 -13.31 27.28 -26.83
CA LEU A 133 -13.91 26.03 -26.32
C LEU A 133 -12.90 25.14 -25.59
N LEU A 134 -12.09 25.71 -24.69
CA LEU A 134 -11.12 24.96 -23.89
C LEU A 134 -11.65 24.64 -22.48
N PRO A 135 -11.55 23.39 -22.00
CA PRO A 135 -11.92 23.04 -20.64
C PRO A 135 -10.98 23.72 -19.62
N PRO A 136 -11.50 24.19 -18.47
CA PRO A 136 -10.68 24.68 -17.38
C PRO A 136 -9.86 23.55 -16.75
N ALA A 137 -8.72 23.90 -16.14
CA ALA A 137 -7.80 22.95 -15.51
C ALA A 137 -8.47 22.04 -14.46
N ARG A 138 -9.52 22.53 -13.78
CA ARG A 138 -10.34 21.74 -12.86
C ARG A 138 -10.98 20.53 -13.54
N HIS A 139 -11.63 20.71 -14.69
CA HIS A 139 -12.28 19.59 -15.41
C HIS A 139 -11.26 18.60 -15.96
N LEU A 140 -10.07 19.08 -16.33
CA LEU A 140 -8.96 18.24 -16.78
C LEU A 140 -8.37 17.41 -15.64
N LYS A 141 -8.21 18.02 -14.46
CA LYS A 141 -7.83 17.31 -13.23
C LYS A 141 -8.85 16.20 -12.92
N ASP A 142 -10.14 16.50 -12.98
CA ASP A 142 -11.19 15.54 -12.66
C ASP A 142 -11.17 14.35 -13.64
N LEU A 143 -11.02 14.61 -14.95
CA LEU A 143 -10.80 13.56 -15.94
C LEU A 143 -9.56 12.72 -15.65
N LEU A 144 -8.41 13.35 -15.37
CA LEU A 144 -7.16 12.64 -15.06
C LEU A 144 -7.29 11.77 -13.81
N ALA A 145 -7.96 12.27 -12.77
CA ALA A 145 -8.21 11.52 -11.53
C ALA A 145 -9.10 10.30 -11.78
N ILE A 146 -10.13 10.43 -12.62
CA ILE A 146 -11.01 9.32 -12.98
C ILE A 146 -10.28 8.24 -13.78
N ILE A 147 -9.46 8.60 -14.78
CA ILE A 147 -8.79 7.60 -15.61
C ILE A 147 -7.53 7.01 -14.95
N GLU A 148 -7.03 7.62 -13.87
CA GLU A 148 -5.78 7.26 -13.19
C GLU A 148 -5.69 5.76 -12.88
N HIS A 149 -6.75 5.18 -12.30
CA HIS A 149 -6.78 3.77 -11.91
C HIS A 149 -6.56 2.79 -13.07
N LYS A 150 -6.87 3.19 -14.32
CA LYS A 150 -6.62 2.41 -15.55
C LYS A 150 -5.29 2.75 -16.23
N CYS A 151 -4.70 3.90 -15.92
CA CYS A 151 -3.36 4.26 -16.39
C CYS A 151 -2.27 3.57 -15.56
N ILE A 152 -2.48 3.39 -14.25
CA ILE A 152 -1.48 2.81 -13.33
C ILE A 152 -0.92 1.44 -13.81
N PRO A 153 -1.73 0.48 -14.28
CA PRO A 153 -1.23 -0.80 -14.78
C PRO A 153 -0.30 -0.73 -16.01
N LEU A 154 -0.18 0.44 -16.66
CA LEU A 154 0.72 0.66 -17.79
C LEU A 154 2.20 0.78 -17.36
N LYS A 155 2.46 1.00 -16.07
CA LYS A 155 3.79 0.96 -15.44
C LYS A 155 4.82 1.89 -16.09
N PHE A 156 4.43 3.12 -16.45
CA PHE A 156 5.39 4.15 -16.84
C PHE A 156 6.42 4.45 -15.72
N PRO A 157 6.06 4.50 -14.42
CA PRO A 157 7.02 4.63 -13.33
C PRO A 157 8.14 3.56 -13.34
N ASP A 158 7.81 2.30 -13.65
CA ASP A 158 8.82 1.23 -13.76
C ASP A 158 9.84 1.54 -14.87
N MET A 159 9.40 2.15 -15.98
CA MET A 159 10.29 2.57 -17.07
C MET A 159 11.23 3.69 -16.61
N VAL A 160 10.75 4.66 -15.83
CA VAL A 160 11.60 5.72 -15.24
C VAL A 160 12.64 5.11 -14.28
N SER A 161 12.24 4.18 -13.41
CA SER A 161 13.15 3.45 -12.53
C SER A 161 14.19 2.63 -13.30
N GLY A 162 13.78 2.02 -14.42
CA GLY A 162 14.68 1.31 -15.34
C GLY A 162 15.74 2.22 -15.96
N TRP A 163 15.34 3.42 -16.40
CA TRP A 163 16.29 4.41 -16.92
C TRP A 163 17.24 4.93 -15.85
N SER A 164 16.75 5.21 -14.65
CA SER A 164 17.59 5.56 -13.50
C SER A 164 18.67 4.49 -13.25
N LYS A 165 18.34 3.20 -13.45
CA LYS A 165 19.31 2.09 -13.37
C LYS A 165 20.42 2.24 -14.39
N ILE A 166 20.03 2.37 -15.66
CA ILE A 166 20.96 2.44 -16.80
C ILE A 166 21.93 3.62 -16.61
N LEU A 167 21.41 4.78 -16.20
CA LEU A 167 22.20 5.97 -15.96
C LEU A 167 23.22 5.76 -14.83
N LEU A 168 22.80 5.15 -13.72
CA LEU A 168 23.68 4.84 -12.59
C LEU A 168 24.74 3.78 -12.92
N ASP A 169 24.36 2.69 -13.59
CA ASP A 169 25.26 1.59 -13.96
C ASP A 169 26.31 2.04 -15.00
N SER A 170 25.96 3.02 -15.83
CA SER A 170 26.86 3.59 -16.84
C SER A 170 27.93 4.53 -16.27
N ALA A 171 27.89 4.85 -14.96
CA ALA A 171 28.85 5.72 -14.28
C ALA A 171 30.07 4.91 -13.76
N PRO A 172 31.22 4.86 -14.47
CA PRO A 172 32.48 4.37 -13.96
C PRO A 172 32.92 5.23 -12.79
N THR A 173 32.85 4.63 -11.61
CA THR A 173 33.79 4.75 -10.49
C THR A 173 34.13 6.12 -9.89
N THR A 174 33.65 7.26 -10.40
CA THR A 174 33.76 8.54 -9.66
C THR A 174 32.56 8.69 -8.71
N PRO A 175 32.79 8.97 -7.42
CA PRO A 175 31.71 9.24 -6.47
C PRO A 175 30.81 10.41 -6.87
N GLU A 176 31.36 11.37 -7.61
CA GLU A 176 30.67 12.56 -8.11
C GLU A 176 29.56 12.19 -9.12
N ASP A 177 29.86 11.30 -10.07
CA ASP A 177 28.89 10.87 -11.09
C ASP A 177 27.73 10.12 -10.45
N ARG A 178 28.00 9.24 -9.48
CA ARG A 178 26.95 8.55 -8.72
C ARG A 178 26.10 9.54 -7.91
N THR A 179 26.72 10.54 -7.31
CA THR A 179 26.00 11.57 -6.53
C THR A 179 25.07 12.37 -7.42
N PHE A 180 25.54 12.75 -8.62
CA PHE A 180 24.73 13.43 -9.63
C PHE A 180 23.50 12.60 -10.04
N TRP A 181 23.69 11.34 -10.42
CA TRP A 181 22.59 10.49 -10.89
C TRP A 181 21.59 10.12 -9.80
N LYS A 182 21.98 10.15 -8.51
CA LYS A 182 21.01 10.01 -7.41
C LYS A 182 20.11 11.23 -7.26
N ALA A 183 20.61 12.41 -7.59
CA ALA A 183 19.83 13.64 -7.61
C ALA A 183 18.91 13.72 -8.86
N ASP A 184 19.03 12.77 -9.80
CA ASP A 184 18.20 12.65 -11.01
C ASP A 184 16.84 12.03 -10.70
N TYR A 185 16.04 12.77 -9.94
CA TYR A 185 14.76 12.30 -9.41
C TYR A 185 13.60 13.26 -9.70
N PHE A 186 13.86 14.36 -10.41
CA PHE A 186 12.88 15.39 -10.68
C PHE A 186 12.13 15.17 -12.00
N VAL A 187 11.02 15.88 -12.15
CA VAL A 187 10.27 16.01 -13.41
C VAL A 187 10.42 17.43 -13.99
N PRO A 188 10.38 17.59 -15.33
CA PRO A 188 10.29 18.91 -15.94
C PRO A 188 9.00 19.63 -15.50
N ASN A 189 9.00 20.97 -15.52
CA ASN A 189 7.78 21.74 -15.26
C ASN A 189 6.76 21.64 -16.42
N ALA A 190 5.60 22.26 -16.26
CA ALA A 190 4.53 22.23 -17.28
C ALA A 190 4.96 22.77 -18.65
N GLU A 191 5.83 23.79 -18.67
CA GLU A 191 6.38 24.37 -19.89
C GLU A 191 7.35 23.41 -20.58
N GLY A 192 8.25 22.78 -19.81
CA GLY A 192 9.21 21.81 -20.32
C GLY A 192 8.55 20.56 -20.89
N ILE A 193 7.49 20.07 -20.23
CA ILE A 193 6.70 18.94 -20.77
C ILE A 193 5.98 19.34 -22.05
N GLY A 194 5.37 20.53 -22.09
CA GLY A 194 4.75 21.06 -23.29
C GLY A 194 5.74 21.19 -24.45
N GLY A 195 6.94 21.73 -24.17
CA GLY A 195 8.03 21.84 -25.13
C GLY A 195 8.51 20.48 -25.65
N LEU A 196 8.60 19.45 -24.80
CA LEU A 196 8.93 18.08 -25.22
C LEU A 196 7.86 17.50 -26.15
N VAL A 197 6.59 17.65 -25.77
CA VAL A 197 5.46 17.21 -26.59
C VAL A 197 5.51 17.89 -27.96
N ASP A 198 5.68 19.21 -28.00
CA ASP A 198 5.73 19.96 -29.25
C ASP A 198 6.96 19.62 -30.10
N ALA A 199 8.14 19.43 -29.49
CA ALA A 199 9.33 18.99 -30.20
C ALA A 199 9.14 17.60 -30.84
N PHE A 200 8.54 16.64 -30.12
CA PHE A 200 8.26 15.31 -30.66
C PHE A 200 7.19 15.33 -31.76
N ARG A 201 6.20 16.24 -31.65
CA ARG A 201 5.22 16.50 -32.73
C ARG A 201 5.92 16.99 -33.99
N GLN A 202 6.87 17.91 -33.86
CA GLN A 202 7.66 18.41 -34.99
C GLN A 202 8.57 17.35 -35.62
N LEU A 203 9.09 16.40 -34.84
CA LEU A 203 9.98 15.35 -35.33
C LEU A 203 9.25 14.22 -36.07
N SER A 204 8.07 13.81 -35.58
CA SER A 204 7.43 12.57 -36.02
C SER A 204 6.14 12.75 -36.84
N ARG A 205 5.47 13.91 -36.74
CA ARG A 205 4.08 14.01 -37.25
C ARG A 205 3.76 15.29 -38.02
N VAL A 206 4.24 16.45 -37.58
CA VAL A 206 3.75 17.77 -38.05
C VAL A 206 4.86 18.68 -38.61
N GLY A 207 6.13 18.39 -38.34
CA GLY A 207 7.23 19.32 -38.65
C GLY A 207 8.32 18.76 -39.57
N ASN A 208 9.28 19.63 -39.88
CA ASN A 208 10.47 19.34 -40.70
C ASN A 208 11.72 19.08 -39.83
N ALA A 209 11.52 18.71 -38.57
CA ALA A 209 12.64 18.46 -37.66
C ALA A 209 13.34 17.16 -38.04
N THR A 210 14.67 17.20 -38.04
CA THR A 210 15.53 16.06 -38.39
C THR A 210 16.10 15.39 -37.15
N SER A 211 16.38 16.18 -36.11
CA SER A 211 16.84 15.69 -34.82
C SER A 211 16.48 16.65 -33.69
N ILE A 212 16.52 16.16 -32.46
CA ILE A 212 16.29 16.93 -31.24
C ILE A 212 17.48 16.73 -30.31
N THR A 213 18.00 17.82 -29.74
CA THR A 213 18.95 17.77 -28.63
C THR A 213 18.29 18.28 -27.37
N LEU A 214 18.30 17.45 -26.34
CA LEU A 214 17.76 17.74 -25.02
C LEU A 214 18.93 17.88 -24.06
N LYS A 215 19.06 19.01 -23.36
CA LYS A 215 19.97 19.10 -22.23
C LYS A 215 19.18 19.03 -20.94
N THR A 216 19.60 18.16 -20.04
CA THR A 216 18.85 17.87 -18.81
C THR A 216 19.75 18.01 -17.59
N ALA A 217 19.19 18.59 -16.53
CA ALA A 217 19.72 18.50 -15.17
C ALA A 217 18.63 17.88 -14.27
N GLY A 218 18.95 16.84 -13.50
CA GLY A 218 18.07 16.30 -12.47
C GLY A 218 16.77 15.60 -12.93
N CYS A 219 16.44 15.55 -14.22
CA CYS A 219 15.23 14.90 -14.77
C CYS A 219 15.49 13.95 -15.96
N THR A 220 16.75 13.55 -16.15
CA THR A 220 17.25 12.78 -17.29
C THR A 220 16.53 11.44 -17.43
N ALA A 221 16.37 10.68 -16.34
CA ALA A 221 15.70 9.39 -16.34
C ALA A 221 14.24 9.50 -16.81
N TRP A 222 13.53 10.52 -16.34
CA TRP A 222 12.14 10.77 -16.74
C TRP A 222 12.05 11.17 -18.21
N VAL A 223 12.92 12.08 -18.67
CA VAL A 223 12.96 12.53 -20.08
C VAL A 223 13.35 11.38 -21.00
N ALA A 224 14.27 10.51 -20.60
CA ALA A 224 14.67 9.34 -21.38
C ALA A 224 13.53 8.31 -21.49
N ALA A 225 12.86 8.01 -20.38
CA ALA A 225 11.67 7.17 -20.36
C ALA A 225 10.55 7.75 -21.22
N PHE A 226 10.28 9.06 -21.10
CA PHE A 226 9.27 9.76 -21.90
C PHE A 226 9.59 9.72 -23.39
N THR A 227 10.86 9.89 -23.77
CA THR A 227 11.33 9.80 -25.16
C THR A 227 11.09 8.40 -25.72
N GLN A 228 11.51 7.35 -25.00
CA GLN A 228 11.28 5.98 -25.42
C GLN A 228 9.78 5.64 -25.50
N TRP A 229 8.98 6.13 -24.54
CA TRP A 229 7.53 5.96 -24.52
C TRP A 229 6.85 6.59 -25.73
N CYS A 230 7.30 7.78 -26.14
CA CYS A 230 6.73 8.53 -27.26
C CYS A 230 7.22 8.02 -28.62
N LEU A 231 8.52 7.72 -28.75
CA LEU A 231 9.14 7.44 -30.06
C LEU A 231 9.43 5.96 -30.30
N GLY A 232 9.30 5.10 -29.29
CA GLY A 232 9.53 3.65 -29.38
C GLY A 232 11.00 3.24 -29.45
N VAL A 233 11.93 4.21 -29.46
CA VAL A 233 13.37 3.96 -29.49
C VAL A 233 14.01 4.68 -28.30
N PRO A 234 14.91 4.02 -27.54
CA PRO A 234 15.69 4.69 -26.50
C PRO A 234 16.50 5.87 -27.06
N PRO A 235 16.59 7.02 -26.38
CA PRO A 235 17.46 8.11 -26.81
C PRO A 235 18.95 7.75 -26.73
N SER A 236 19.76 8.46 -27.52
CA SER A 236 21.21 8.47 -27.31
C SER A 236 21.54 9.42 -26.16
N THR A 237 22.18 8.94 -25.11
CA THR A 237 22.45 9.71 -23.89
C THR A 237 23.95 9.89 -23.68
N TYR A 238 24.35 11.12 -23.39
CA TYR A 238 25.73 11.54 -23.16
C TYR A 238 25.81 12.39 -21.88
N LEU A 239 26.99 12.43 -21.28
CA LEU A 239 27.36 13.46 -20.31
C LEU A 239 27.80 14.74 -21.02
N ASP A 240 27.72 15.87 -20.33
CA ASP A 240 28.22 17.19 -20.76
C ASP A 240 29.68 17.18 -21.27
N ASN A 241 30.53 16.33 -20.70
CA ASN A 241 31.90 16.11 -21.15
C ASN A 241 32.03 15.28 -22.45
N GLY A 242 30.92 14.99 -23.14
CA GLY A 242 30.87 14.24 -24.40
C GLY A 242 30.92 12.72 -24.23
N ARG A 243 31.02 12.21 -22.99
CA ARG A 243 31.08 10.77 -22.76
C ARG A 243 29.73 10.10 -23.00
N ALA A 244 29.74 9.06 -23.83
CA ALA A 244 28.56 8.27 -24.11
C ALA A 244 28.15 7.38 -22.91
N ILE A 245 26.86 7.39 -22.60
CA ILE A 245 26.20 6.49 -21.64
C ILE A 245 25.51 5.36 -22.41
N LEU A 246 24.67 5.74 -23.36
CA LEU A 246 23.95 4.84 -24.23
C LEU A 246 23.92 5.44 -25.63
N VAL A 247 24.50 4.77 -26.62
CA VAL A 247 24.46 5.22 -28.01
C VAL A 247 23.42 4.41 -28.76
N GLN A 248 22.47 5.09 -29.37
CA GLN A 248 21.39 4.48 -30.15
C GLN A 248 21.44 5.03 -31.57
N PRO A 249 22.08 4.32 -32.51
CA PRO A 249 22.27 4.81 -33.88
C PRO A 249 20.98 5.14 -34.63
N LYS A 250 19.85 4.55 -34.20
CA LYS A 250 18.52 4.77 -34.78
C LYS A 250 17.73 5.90 -34.11
N SER A 251 18.27 6.53 -33.06
CA SER A 251 17.60 7.61 -32.35
C SER A 251 17.91 8.96 -33.01
N ASN A 252 16.86 9.70 -33.33
CA ASN A 252 16.95 11.11 -33.73
C ASN A 252 16.92 12.06 -32.52
N VAL A 253 16.88 11.53 -31.30
CA VAL A 253 16.90 12.30 -30.07
C VAL A 253 18.18 12.01 -29.30
N THR A 254 18.89 13.09 -28.95
CA THR A 254 20.11 13.06 -28.14
C THR A 254 19.86 13.78 -26.82
N ILE A 255 20.15 13.11 -25.70
CA ILE A 255 20.09 13.70 -24.36
C ILE A 255 21.53 13.96 -23.87
N ILE A 256 21.79 15.17 -23.40
CA ILE A 256 23.05 15.59 -22.79
C ILE A 256 22.77 15.94 -21.33
N ALA A 257 23.23 15.10 -20.41
CA ALA A 257 23.07 15.33 -18.98
C ALA A 257 24.16 16.27 -18.46
N ILE A 258 23.73 17.40 -17.88
CA ILE A 258 24.61 18.47 -17.39
C ILE A 258 24.81 18.30 -15.89
N LYS A 259 26.07 18.13 -15.47
CA LYS A 259 26.42 17.97 -14.05
C LYS A 259 26.48 19.31 -13.31
N ASP A 260 26.98 20.35 -13.99
CA ASP A 260 27.12 21.68 -13.40
C ASP A 260 25.78 22.43 -13.43
N THR A 261 25.10 22.45 -12.28
CA THR A 261 23.83 23.19 -12.09
C THR A 261 24.00 24.70 -12.23
N LYS A 262 25.23 25.23 -12.26
CA LYS A 262 25.48 26.66 -12.57
C LYS A 262 25.33 26.97 -14.06
N GLY A 263 25.50 25.97 -14.93
CA GLY A 263 25.42 26.12 -16.38
C GLY A 263 24.03 25.84 -16.97
N CYS A 264 23.19 25.07 -16.28
CA CYS A 264 21.81 24.78 -16.69
C CYS A 264 20.98 24.38 -15.46
N SER A 265 20.04 25.23 -15.03
CA SER A 265 19.10 24.94 -13.92
C SER A 265 17.81 24.24 -14.40
N SER A 266 17.75 23.90 -15.69
CA SER A 266 16.52 23.71 -16.46
C SER A 266 16.67 22.62 -17.53
N LEU A 267 15.57 22.27 -18.18
CA LEU A 267 15.51 21.48 -19.40
C LEU A 267 15.66 22.42 -20.60
N GLU A 268 16.68 22.21 -21.44
CA GLU A 268 16.81 22.91 -22.73
C GLU A 268 16.47 21.96 -23.88
N ILE A 269 15.65 22.42 -24.81
CA ILE A 269 15.17 21.67 -25.97
C ILE A 269 15.57 22.42 -27.23
N ALA A 270 16.47 21.84 -28.00
CA ALA A 270 16.90 22.36 -29.30
C ALA A 270 16.37 21.46 -30.42
N VAL A 271 15.61 22.06 -31.34
CA VAL A 271 15.06 21.35 -32.51
C VAL A 271 15.85 21.72 -33.77
N HIS A 272 16.39 20.71 -34.46
CA HIS A 272 17.25 20.89 -35.63
C HIS A 272 16.49 20.59 -36.93
N ARG A 273 16.63 21.47 -37.93
CA ARG A 273 16.05 21.34 -39.28
C ARG A 273 17.17 21.21 -40.31
N SER A 274 16.89 20.65 -41.50
CA SER A 274 17.87 20.19 -42.49
C SER A 274 18.83 21.24 -43.10
N MET A 275 18.85 22.50 -42.63
CA MET A 275 19.89 23.49 -42.94
C MET A 275 20.11 24.45 -41.75
N GLY A 276 21.28 24.39 -41.10
CA GLY A 276 21.78 25.41 -40.16
C GLY A 276 21.45 25.22 -38.67
N ASN A 277 21.87 26.22 -37.86
CA ASN A 277 21.74 26.35 -36.39
C ASN A 277 20.36 25.93 -35.82
N PRO A 278 20.26 25.61 -34.50
CA PRO A 278 18.97 25.28 -33.86
C PRO A 278 17.91 26.32 -34.24
N SER A 279 16.81 25.86 -34.84
CA SER A 279 15.78 26.77 -35.36
C SER A 279 14.94 27.37 -34.23
N ASP A 280 14.72 26.57 -33.18
CA ASP A 280 13.95 26.93 -32.00
C ASP A 280 14.69 26.38 -30.75
N LEU A 281 14.94 27.23 -29.76
CA LEU A 281 15.47 26.85 -28.44
C LEU A 281 14.40 27.14 -27.39
N ILE A 282 13.96 26.11 -26.68
CA ILE A 282 13.04 26.23 -25.54
C ILE A 282 13.84 25.93 -24.28
N THR A 283 13.81 26.84 -23.32
CA THR A 283 14.42 26.65 -21.99
C THR A 283 13.29 26.62 -20.96
N ALA A 284 13.22 25.56 -20.16
CA ALA A 284 12.14 25.38 -19.19
C ALA A 284 12.68 24.88 -17.84
N ASP A 285 12.34 25.58 -16.76
CA ASP A 285 12.81 25.22 -15.43
C ASP A 285 12.35 23.82 -14.96
N LEU A 286 13.08 23.26 -14.00
CA LEU A 286 12.64 22.07 -13.31
C LEU A 286 11.43 22.39 -12.44
N SER A 287 10.52 21.43 -12.29
CA SER A 287 9.36 21.60 -11.40
C SER A 287 9.75 21.73 -9.92
N GLY A 288 10.98 21.39 -9.56
CA GLY A 288 11.45 21.21 -8.18
C GLY A 288 10.81 20.00 -7.48
N LYS A 289 10.04 19.18 -8.21
CA LYS A 289 9.29 18.04 -7.65
C LYS A 289 9.87 16.72 -8.13
N ALA A 290 9.98 15.81 -7.19
CA ALA A 290 10.23 14.41 -7.44
C ALA A 290 9.12 13.80 -8.32
N TRP A 291 9.47 12.88 -9.22
CA TRP A 291 8.45 12.02 -9.82
C TRP A 291 7.87 11.10 -8.74
N SER A 292 6.57 10.81 -8.83
CA SER A 292 5.91 9.85 -7.94
C SER A 292 5.02 8.91 -8.73
N GLY A 293 4.71 7.75 -8.16
CA GLY A 293 3.89 6.77 -8.85
C GLY A 293 3.84 5.43 -8.13
N LEU A 294 3.00 4.54 -8.65
CA LEU A 294 2.93 3.16 -8.22
C LEU A 294 3.89 2.32 -9.08
N LEU A 295 4.86 1.67 -8.43
CA LEU A 295 5.90 0.81 -9.02
C LEU A 295 5.61 -0.66 -8.75
N SER A 296 6.12 -1.56 -9.59
CA SER A 296 6.22 -2.96 -9.16
C SER A 296 7.16 -3.10 -7.94
N ILE A 297 6.94 -4.14 -7.13
CA ILE A 297 7.77 -4.44 -5.94
C ILE A 297 9.26 -4.53 -6.30
N GLU A 298 9.60 -5.11 -7.44
CA GLU A 298 10.98 -5.21 -7.93
C GLU A 298 11.55 -3.83 -8.30
N ALA A 299 10.81 -3.03 -9.10
CA ALA A 299 11.27 -1.71 -9.49
C ALA A 299 11.43 -0.75 -8.29
N TYR A 300 10.58 -0.91 -7.27
CA TYR A 300 10.66 -0.19 -6.00
C TYR A 300 11.86 -0.63 -5.16
N GLY A 301 12.04 -1.94 -4.94
CA GLY A 301 13.18 -2.46 -4.18
C GLY A 301 14.52 -2.11 -4.80
N GLN A 302 14.63 -2.19 -6.14
CA GLN A 302 15.84 -1.74 -6.85
C GLN A 302 16.09 -0.24 -6.73
N LEU A 303 15.02 0.58 -6.72
CA LEU A 303 15.14 2.03 -6.50
C LEU A 303 15.66 2.34 -5.10
N LEU A 304 15.13 1.67 -4.07
CA LEU A 304 15.58 1.83 -2.69
C LEU A 304 17.03 1.43 -2.48
N LEU A 305 17.45 0.30 -3.04
CA LEU A 305 18.85 -0.12 -2.95
C LEU A 305 19.79 0.96 -3.48
N ARG A 306 19.42 1.67 -4.56
CA ARG A 306 20.23 2.77 -5.11
C ARG A 306 20.20 4.02 -4.23
N GLN A 307 19.04 4.39 -3.71
CA GLN A 307 18.90 5.52 -2.78
C GLN A 307 19.72 5.30 -1.51
N TYR A 308 19.88 4.05 -1.07
CA TYR A 308 20.62 3.66 0.12
C TYR A 308 22.10 3.32 -0.10
N ASP A 309 22.60 3.32 -1.35
CA ASP A 309 23.95 2.84 -1.70
C ASP A 309 24.20 1.34 -1.45
N PHE A 310 23.14 0.55 -1.54
CA PHE A 310 23.14 -0.90 -1.36
C PHE A 310 23.11 -1.67 -2.69
N ASP A 311 23.19 -0.98 -3.82
CA ASP A 311 23.11 -1.54 -5.18
C ASP A 311 24.47 -2.04 -5.72
N PHE A 312 25.59 -1.72 -5.08
CA PHE A 312 26.92 -2.09 -5.58
C PHE A 312 27.96 -2.42 -4.48
N GLY A 313 29.07 -3.02 -4.91
CA GLY A 313 30.29 -3.16 -4.10
C GLY A 313 30.15 -4.00 -2.83
N THR A 314 30.88 -3.62 -1.79
CA THR A 314 30.85 -4.33 -0.49
C THR A 314 29.54 -4.10 0.27
N ALA A 315 28.88 -2.95 0.08
CA ALA A 315 27.58 -2.64 0.68
C ALA A 315 26.50 -3.62 0.20
N HIS A 316 26.41 -3.81 -1.12
CA HIS A 316 25.46 -4.76 -1.71
C HIS A 316 25.66 -6.19 -1.20
N ARG A 317 26.91 -6.64 -1.11
CA ARG A 317 27.25 -7.98 -0.58
C ARG A 317 26.92 -8.11 0.91
N ALA A 318 27.18 -7.07 1.70
CA ALA A 318 26.84 -7.03 3.12
C ALA A 318 25.32 -7.11 3.33
N VAL A 319 24.55 -6.31 2.59
CA VAL A 319 23.08 -6.30 2.65
C VAL A 319 22.51 -7.64 2.20
N THR A 320 22.96 -8.17 1.06
CA THR A 320 22.50 -9.47 0.55
C THR A 320 22.75 -10.59 1.57
N GLN A 321 23.89 -10.58 2.28
CA GLN A 321 24.16 -11.54 3.34
C GLN A 321 23.28 -11.31 4.57
N SER A 322 23.09 -10.06 5.00
CA SER A 322 22.39 -9.77 6.27
C SER A 322 20.88 -9.94 6.19
N LEU A 323 20.28 -9.72 5.03
CA LEU A 323 18.84 -9.64 4.84
C LEU A 323 18.05 -10.83 5.42
N PRO A 324 18.38 -12.11 5.11
CA PRO A 324 17.64 -13.25 5.67
C PRO A 324 17.74 -13.36 7.19
N TYR A 325 18.92 -13.11 7.75
CA TYR A 325 19.16 -13.17 9.20
C TYR A 325 18.48 -12.01 9.93
N ALA A 326 18.58 -10.80 9.38
CA ALA A 326 17.92 -9.62 9.91
C ALA A 326 16.41 -9.84 9.93
N MET A 327 15.85 -10.36 8.85
CA MET A 327 14.44 -10.71 8.79
C MET A 327 14.05 -11.73 9.86
N LYS A 328 14.80 -12.84 9.99
CA LYS A 328 14.52 -13.85 11.03
C LYS A 328 14.54 -13.25 12.43
N GLN A 329 15.52 -12.40 12.70
CA GLN A 329 15.66 -11.71 13.98
C GLN A 329 14.44 -10.81 14.25
N ILE A 330 14.04 -9.98 13.29
CA ILE A 330 12.87 -9.09 13.42
C ILE A 330 11.60 -9.90 13.69
N VAL A 331 11.28 -10.88 12.86
CA VAL A 331 10.01 -11.61 12.97
C VAL A 331 9.93 -12.47 14.24
N THR A 332 11.08 -12.80 14.84
CA THR A 332 11.16 -13.52 16.12
C THR A 332 11.07 -12.58 17.33
N MET A 333 11.66 -11.39 17.25
CA MET A 333 11.82 -10.46 18.37
C MET A 333 10.79 -9.32 18.41
N LEU A 334 10.12 -9.04 17.29
CA LEU A 334 9.07 -8.03 17.23
C LEU A 334 7.77 -8.58 17.83
N ARG A 335 7.20 -7.84 18.76
CA ARG A 335 5.91 -8.14 19.39
C ARG A 335 4.91 -7.05 19.05
N LEU A 336 3.67 -7.42 18.75
CA LEU A 336 2.58 -6.46 18.68
C LEU A 336 1.98 -6.30 20.06
N SER A 337 1.57 -5.09 20.39
CA SER A 337 0.81 -4.84 21.61
C SER A 337 -0.49 -4.13 21.29
N ALA A 338 -1.61 -4.70 21.75
CA ALA A 338 -2.86 -3.96 21.85
C ALA A 338 -2.82 -3.00 23.04
N LEU A 339 -2.21 -3.44 24.14
CA LEU A 339 -1.92 -2.66 25.33
C LEU A 339 -0.51 -2.12 25.21
N LYS A 340 -0.32 -0.81 25.02
CA LYS A 340 0.98 -0.19 25.33
C LYS A 340 1.36 -0.77 26.69
N ARG A 341 2.43 -1.59 26.74
CA ARG A 341 3.04 -2.04 27.99
C ARG A 341 2.97 -0.83 28.93
N PHE A 342 2.25 -0.91 30.05
CA PHE A 342 2.31 0.16 31.05
C PHE A 342 1.75 1.54 30.61
N ASP A 343 0.61 1.64 29.92
CA ASP A 343 -0.12 2.93 29.87
C ASP A 343 -1.13 3.03 31.01
N ARG A 344 -0.72 3.65 32.12
CA ARG A 344 -1.56 3.97 33.29
C ARG A 344 -2.70 4.95 32.98
N SER A 345 -2.84 5.42 31.74
CA SER A 345 -3.76 6.51 31.38
C SER A 345 -5.00 6.10 30.57
N VAL A 346 -5.17 4.81 30.22
CA VAL A 346 -6.43 4.35 29.63
C VAL A 346 -7.38 3.98 30.77
N GLU A 347 -8.24 4.93 31.15
CA GLU A 347 -9.34 4.73 32.09
C GLU A 347 -10.32 3.66 31.58
N LEU A 348 -10.06 2.40 31.92
CA LEU A 348 -11.05 1.32 31.87
C LEU A 348 -12.08 1.55 32.99
N ARG A 349 -13.01 2.50 32.79
CA ARG A 349 -13.97 2.96 33.82
C ARG A 349 -14.93 1.87 34.33
N TYR A 350 -14.97 0.69 33.72
CA TYR A 350 -15.76 -0.46 34.21
C TYR A 350 -14.94 -1.64 34.75
N TRP A 351 -13.64 -1.75 34.44
CA TRP A 351 -12.79 -2.81 34.98
C TRP A 351 -12.07 -2.41 36.28
N HIS A 352 -11.84 -1.11 36.51
CA HIS A 352 -11.06 -0.63 37.65
C HIS A 352 -11.75 -0.70 39.01
N HIS A 353 -13.08 -0.87 39.09
CA HIS A 353 -13.75 -0.85 40.39
C HIS A 353 -13.60 -2.15 41.19
N ASN A 354 -13.14 -3.25 40.59
CA ASN A 354 -12.99 -4.54 41.29
C ASN A 354 -11.58 -5.12 41.33
N ILE A 355 -10.59 -4.46 40.72
CA ILE A 355 -9.17 -4.81 40.90
C ILE A 355 -8.52 -3.71 41.73
N GLN A 356 -8.81 -3.71 43.03
CA GLN A 356 -7.94 -3.05 44.00
C GLN A 356 -6.63 -3.83 44.08
N LYS A 357 -5.70 -3.53 43.16
CA LYS A 357 -4.25 -3.56 43.43
C LYS A 357 -3.48 -2.75 42.37
N PRO A 358 -2.48 -1.93 42.75
CA PRO A 358 -1.71 -1.07 41.83
C PRO A 358 -0.54 -1.76 41.11
N ASP A 359 -0.49 -3.10 41.10
CA ASP A 359 0.58 -3.87 40.45
C ASP A 359 0.05 -4.56 39.19
N GLY A 360 0.86 -4.50 38.12
CA GLY A 360 0.48 -4.79 36.75
C GLY A 360 -0.17 -6.16 36.50
N TYR A 361 -0.76 -6.30 35.31
CA TYR A 361 -1.15 -7.61 34.78
C TYR A 361 -0.01 -8.62 35.00
N PRO A 362 -0.29 -9.83 35.51
CA PRO A 362 0.73 -10.85 35.66
C PRO A 362 1.42 -11.09 34.31
N GLU A 363 2.76 -11.14 34.31
CA GLU A 363 3.50 -11.50 33.12
C GLU A 363 3.02 -12.89 32.65
N VAL A 364 2.64 -12.99 31.39
CA VAL A 364 2.25 -14.28 30.79
C VAL A 364 3.46 -15.20 30.88
N PRO A 365 3.36 -16.36 31.56
CA PRO A 365 4.49 -17.28 31.68
C PRO A 365 5.04 -17.66 30.30
N GLU A 366 6.34 -17.92 30.21
CA GLU A 366 7.00 -18.27 28.94
C GLU A 366 6.34 -19.49 28.24
N GLU A 367 5.87 -20.45 29.03
CA GLU A 367 5.11 -21.63 28.59
C GLU A 367 3.77 -21.30 27.92
N ALA A 368 3.12 -20.22 28.34
CA ALA A 368 1.90 -19.70 27.73
C ALA A 368 2.22 -18.77 26.54
N ALA A 369 3.32 -18.01 26.62
CA ALA A 369 3.74 -17.06 25.60
C ALA A 369 4.02 -17.71 24.23
N ARG A 370 4.38 -19.00 24.19
CA ARG A 370 4.52 -19.76 22.93
C ARG A 370 3.23 -19.89 22.11
N PHE A 371 2.08 -19.69 22.75
CA PHE A 371 0.77 -19.68 22.10
C PHE A 371 0.32 -18.28 21.68
N ALA A 372 1.14 -17.24 21.87
CA ALA A 372 0.76 -15.89 21.47
C ALA A 372 0.46 -15.84 19.97
N ALA A 373 -0.68 -15.23 19.61
CA ALA A 373 -1.08 -15.07 18.22
C ALA A 373 0.04 -14.40 17.41
N TYR A 374 0.40 -15.00 16.28
CA TYR A 374 1.52 -14.55 15.48
C TYR A 374 1.05 -13.72 14.27
N PRO A 375 1.44 -12.43 14.19
CA PRO A 375 0.86 -11.49 13.23
C PRO A 375 1.39 -11.67 11.80
N PHE A 376 2.64 -12.08 11.66
CA PHE A 376 3.34 -12.10 10.37
C PHE A 376 3.11 -13.43 9.65
N PRO A 377 3.15 -13.44 8.31
CA PRO A 377 3.00 -14.67 7.55
C PRO A 377 4.21 -15.61 7.75
N LYS A 378 4.10 -16.82 7.21
CA LYS A 378 5.16 -17.83 7.27
C LYS A 378 6.43 -17.36 6.54
N ASP A 379 7.58 -17.89 6.95
CA ASP A 379 8.91 -17.60 6.36
C ASP A 379 8.90 -17.64 4.81
N VAL A 380 8.18 -18.58 4.19
CA VAL A 380 8.09 -18.70 2.72
C VAL A 380 7.54 -17.41 2.06
N ALA A 381 6.46 -16.84 2.62
CA ALA A 381 5.85 -15.63 2.08
C ALA A 381 6.76 -14.41 2.26
N ILE A 382 7.47 -14.34 3.39
CA ILE A 382 8.42 -13.27 3.68
C ILE A 382 9.64 -13.37 2.75
N SER A 383 10.20 -14.57 2.59
CA SER A 383 11.30 -14.86 1.68
C SER A 383 10.97 -14.46 0.24
N HIS A 384 9.77 -14.76 -0.24
CA HIS A 384 9.35 -14.39 -1.59
C HIS A 384 9.51 -12.88 -1.85
N ILE A 385 9.09 -12.01 -0.92
CA ILE A 385 9.31 -10.56 -1.03
C ILE A 385 10.79 -10.19 -0.88
N LEU A 386 11.48 -10.83 0.09
CA LEU A 386 12.89 -10.58 0.39
C LEU A 386 13.80 -10.77 -0.83
N PHE A 387 13.55 -11.79 -1.66
CA PHE A 387 14.33 -12.05 -2.87
C PHE A 387 13.83 -11.22 -4.06
N ARG A 388 12.52 -10.94 -4.13
CA ARG A 388 11.93 -10.15 -5.21
C ARG A 388 12.35 -8.69 -5.20
N MET A 389 12.39 -8.03 -4.04
CA MET A 389 12.74 -6.60 -3.95
C MET A 389 14.16 -6.30 -4.49
N PRO A 390 15.21 -7.07 -4.14
CA PRO A 390 16.54 -6.92 -4.73
C PRO A 390 16.68 -7.47 -6.16
N GLY A 391 15.69 -8.23 -6.67
CA GLY A 391 15.79 -8.94 -7.94
C GLY A 391 16.71 -10.17 -7.90
N ILE A 392 16.83 -10.81 -6.74
CA ILE A 392 17.59 -12.05 -6.57
C ILE A 392 16.68 -13.23 -6.99
N PRO A 393 17.16 -14.16 -7.84
CA PRO A 393 16.39 -15.33 -8.22
C PRO A 393 16.00 -16.17 -7.00
N ASP A 394 14.73 -16.58 -6.94
CA ASP A 394 14.26 -17.45 -5.87
C ASP A 394 14.91 -18.84 -5.99
N SER A 395 15.25 -19.44 -4.85
CA SER A 395 15.90 -20.76 -4.77
C SER A 395 15.10 -21.63 -3.82
N PRO A 396 14.90 -22.94 -4.04
CA PRO A 396 14.13 -23.80 -3.11
C PRO A 396 14.65 -23.80 -1.66
N ALA A 397 15.94 -23.47 -1.45
CA ALA A 397 16.56 -23.30 -0.14
C ALA A 397 16.12 -22.00 0.59
N SER A 398 15.43 -21.08 -0.10
CA SER A 398 14.95 -19.78 0.39
C SER A 398 13.73 -19.88 1.30
N ASN A 399 13.05 -21.03 1.32
CA ASN A 399 11.76 -21.23 1.98
C ASN A 399 11.79 -21.08 3.51
N LYS A 400 12.97 -21.00 4.13
CA LYS A 400 13.14 -20.79 5.57
C LYS A 400 14.14 -19.68 5.82
N LEU A 401 13.81 -18.81 6.77
CA LEU A 401 14.70 -17.72 7.19
C LEU A 401 15.69 -18.25 8.25
N PRO A 402 17.01 -18.14 8.02
CA PRO A 402 18.01 -18.69 8.91
C PRO A 402 18.12 -17.85 10.19
N PRO A 403 18.17 -18.47 11.39
CA PRO A 403 18.44 -17.74 12.62
C PRO A 403 19.92 -17.34 12.71
N LEU A 404 20.21 -16.30 13.50
CA LEU A 404 21.56 -16.01 13.97
C LEU A 404 21.94 -16.99 15.08
N GLU A 405 23.23 -17.34 15.17
CA GLU A 405 23.74 -18.06 16.32
C GLU A 405 23.62 -17.19 17.59
N GLU A 406 23.49 -17.86 18.74
CA GLU A 406 23.31 -17.16 20.01
C GLU A 406 24.49 -16.23 20.31
N GLY A 407 24.20 -14.97 20.65
CA GLY A 407 25.20 -13.96 20.94
C GLY A 407 25.79 -13.24 19.71
N LEU A 408 25.51 -13.67 18.48
CA LEU A 408 25.92 -12.95 17.27
C LEU A 408 24.94 -11.83 16.91
N MET A 409 25.48 -10.70 16.48
CA MET A 409 24.73 -9.59 15.90
C MET A 409 24.86 -9.58 14.38
N ILE A 410 23.93 -8.90 13.69
CA ILE A 410 24.00 -8.68 12.25
C ILE A 410 25.33 -8.02 11.84
N THR A 411 25.86 -7.14 12.69
CA THR A 411 27.14 -6.47 12.48
C THR A 411 28.34 -7.40 12.51
N ASP A 412 28.20 -8.61 13.08
CA ASP A 412 29.27 -9.60 13.21
C ASP A 412 29.35 -10.54 12.00
N LEU A 413 28.35 -10.51 11.11
CA LEU A 413 28.37 -11.28 9.87
C LEU A 413 29.58 -10.90 9.01
N PRO A 414 30.30 -11.86 8.40
CA PRO A 414 31.61 -11.61 7.78
C PRO A 414 31.63 -10.48 6.74
N LEU A 415 30.63 -10.40 5.84
CA LEU A 415 30.58 -9.37 4.80
C LEU A 415 30.08 -8.03 5.35
N VAL A 416 29.19 -8.07 6.36
CA VAL A 416 28.73 -6.86 7.06
C VAL A 416 29.90 -6.23 7.81
N ARG A 417 30.61 -7.02 8.61
CA ARG A 417 31.80 -6.58 9.34
C ARG A 417 32.85 -5.99 8.41
N LEU A 418 33.18 -6.68 7.32
CA LEU A 418 34.12 -6.19 6.31
C LEU A 418 33.70 -4.82 5.74
N HIS A 419 32.41 -4.66 5.43
CA HIS A 419 31.87 -3.38 4.94
C HIS A 419 31.97 -2.29 6.02
N LEU A 420 31.54 -2.58 7.25
CA LEU A 420 31.56 -1.63 8.36
C LEU A 420 32.98 -1.19 8.75
N GLU A 421 33.97 -2.08 8.67
CA GLU A 421 35.39 -1.72 8.83
C GLU A 421 35.88 -0.75 7.74
N GLY A 422 35.39 -0.91 6.51
CA GLY A 422 35.62 0.05 5.42
C GLY A 422 34.97 1.40 5.70
N VAL A 423 33.69 1.40 6.09
CA VAL A 423 32.93 2.61 6.43
C VAL A 423 33.56 3.36 7.61
N ARG A 424 33.99 2.63 8.65
CA ARG A 424 34.62 3.21 9.85
C ARG A 424 35.88 4.00 9.49
N ARG A 425 36.73 3.47 8.59
CA ARG A 425 37.96 4.13 8.14
C ARG A 425 37.70 5.46 7.41
N GLY A 426 36.54 5.60 6.76
CA GLY A 426 36.13 6.83 6.05
C GLY A 426 35.11 7.69 6.80
N CYS A 427 34.83 7.40 8.07
CA CYS A 427 33.85 8.13 8.87
C CYS A 427 34.56 9.16 9.75
N ILE A 428 34.17 10.43 9.63
CA ILE A 428 34.78 11.55 10.38
C ILE A 428 34.01 11.91 11.66
N CYS A 429 33.06 11.07 12.10
CA CYS A 429 32.30 11.34 13.32
C CYS A 429 33.12 11.03 14.58
N ARG A 430 32.77 11.69 15.68
CA ARG A 430 33.48 11.55 16.97
C ARG A 430 33.41 10.14 17.57
N THR A 431 32.41 9.35 17.20
CA THR A 431 32.28 7.95 17.67
C THR A 431 33.24 7.01 16.94
N CYS A 432 33.53 7.26 15.67
CA CYS A 432 34.42 6.41 14.86
C CYS A 432 35.87 6.90 14.88
N SER A 433 36.09 8.20 15.09
CA SER A 433 37.41 8.82 15.17
C SER A 433 37.48 9.72 16.40
N SER A 434 38.51 9.54 17.23
CA SER A 434 38.75 10.39 18.42
C SER A 434 38.99 11.85 18.08
N THR A 435 39.45 12.14 16.85
CA THR A 435 39.65 13.49 16.29
C THR A 435 38.51 13.94 15.39
N GLY A 436 37.38 13.22 15.40
CA GLY A 436 36.24 13.49 14.52
C GLY A 436 35.53 14.82 14.77
N ILE A 437 34.76 15.26 13.78
CA ILE A 437 33.97 16.49 13.80
C ILE A 437 32.77 16.32 14.74
N MET A 438 32.54 17.32 15.59
CA MET A 438 31.37 17.37 16.46
C MET A 438 30.12 17.55 15.59
N PHE A 439 29.06 16.78 15.86
CA PHE A 439 27.78 16.77 15.12
C PHE A 439 27.74 16.07 13.75
N GLU A 440 28.84 15.52 13.26
CA GLU A 440 28.80 14.70 12.05
C GLU A 440 28.05 13.38 12.29
N ALA A 441 27.11 13.05 11.39
CA ALA A 441 26.36 11.80 11.46
C ALA A 441 27.29 10.58 11.28
N CYS A 442 27.07 9.53 12.08
CA CYS A 442 27.85 8.31 11.98
C CYS A 442 27.38 7.47 10.78
N LYS A 443 28.26 7.24 9.79
CA LYS A 443 27.97 6.43 8.61
C LYS A 443 27.64 4.96 8.93
N ILE A 444 28.14 4.41 10.03
CA ILE A 444 27.77 3.07 10.51
C ILE A 444 26.31 3.07 11.00
N VAL A 445 25.92 4.10 11.74
CA VAL A 445 24.52 4.25 12.21
C VAL A 445 23.60 4.45 11.01
N GLU A 446 24.02 5.25 10.02
CA GLU A 446 23.30 5.44 8.77
C GLU A 446 23.08 4.14 7.99
N PHE A 447 24.12 3.30 7.87
CA PHE A 447 24.00 1.96 7.27
C PHE A 447 22.95 1.12 7.99
N MET A 448 22.96 1.09 9.33
CA MET A 448 21.99 0.32 10.11
C MET A 448 20.57 0.88 10.02
N ILE A 449 20.41 2.21 9.93
CA ILE A 449 19.11 2.86 9.69
C ILE A 449 18.55 2.39 8.34
N LYS A 450 19.31 2.54 7.26
CA LYS A 450 18.90 2.15 5.90
C LYS A 450 18.60 0.67 5.79
N LEU A 451 19.42 -0.19 6.41
CA LEU A 451 19.17 -1.63 6.46
C LEU A 451 17.86 -1.94 7.19
N SER A 452 17.60 -1.28 8.33
CA SER A 452 16.37 -1.48 9.10
C SER A 452 15.13 -1.00 8.35
N GLU A 453 15.21 0.09 7.60
CA GLU A 453 14.13 0.58 6.75
C GLU A 453 13.82 -0.41 5.64
N PHE A 454 14.84 -0.92 4.95
CA PHE A 454 14.65 -1.93 3.90
C PHE A 454 14.02 -3.23 4.45
N VAL A 455 14.51 -3.72 5.59
CA VAL A 455 13.95 -4.93 6.25
C VAL A 455 12.51 -4.70 6.70
N ALA A 456 12.20 -3.51 7.24
CA ALA A 456 10.84 -3.14 7.63
C ALA A 456 9.90 -3.19 6.42
N GLU A 457 10.29 -2.63 5.28
CA GLU A 457 9.46 -2.60 4.08
C GLU A 457 9.23 -3.98 3.47
N VAL A 458 10.24 -4.86 3.47
CA VAL A 458 10.04 -6.27 3.08
C VAL A 458 8.98 -6.93 3.95
N LEU A 459 9.04 -6.73 5.27
CA LEU A 459 8.07 -7.32 6.19
C LEU A 459 6.66 -6.74 5.97
N LEU A 460 6.53 -5.43 5.73
CA LEU A 460 5.25 -4.78 5.44
C LEU A 460 4.63 -5.29 4.14
N LEU A 461 5.42 -5.42 3.06
CA LEU A 461 4.96 -5.95 1.78
C LEU A 461 4.60 -7.44 1.87
N SER A 462 5.23 -8.20 2.76
CA SER A 462 4.88 -9.61 2.99
C SER A 462 3.49 -9.80 3.57
N LEU A 463 2.91 -8.77 4.19
CA LEU A 463 1.54 -8.83 4.73
C LEU A 463 0.48 -8.97 3.64
N PHE A 464 0.77 -8.61 2.39
CA PHE A 464 -0.18 -8.65 1.29
C PHE A 464 -0.26 -10.05 0.68
N GLU A 465 -1.47 -10.61 0.62
CA GLU A 465 -1.73 -11.88 -0.05
C GLU A 465 -1.50 -11.77 -1.57
N SER A 466 -0.80 -12.74 -2.17
CA SER A 466 -0.51 -12.79 -3.61
C SER A 466 -0.01 -11.45 -4.20
N PRO A 467 1.20 -11.00 -3.81
CA PRO A 467 1.69 -9.65 -4.10
C PRO A 467 2.24 -9.48 -5.53
N GLU A 468 2.02 -10.42 -6.45
CA GLU A 468 2.60 -10.44 -7.81
C GLU A 468 2.26 -9.19 -8.61
N ALA A 469 0.99 -8.78 -8.55
CA ALA A 469 0.49 -7.60 -9.27
C ALA A 469 0.36 -6.36 -8.38
N LEU A 470 0.70 -6.45 -7.09
CA LEU A 470 0.64 -5.33 -6.16
C LEU A 470 1.66 -4.27 -6.56
N LEU A 471 1.26 -3.01 -6.47
CA LEU A 471 2.10 -1.87 -6.76
C LEU A 471 2.38 -1.05 -5.51
N VAL A 472 3.60 -0.55 -5.42
CA VAL A 472 4.16 0.14 -4.27
C VAL A 472 4.32 1.61 -4.60
N TYR A 473 3.89 2.48 -3.70
CA TYR A 473 3.90 3.92 -3.92
C TYR A 473 5.30 4.49 -3.65
N ASN A 474 5.97 4.98 -4.69
CA ASN A 474 7.21 5.74 -4.57
C ASN A 474 6.90 7.21 -4.29
N GLY A 475 6.74 7.54 -3.02
CA GLY A 475 6.64 8.90 -2.51
C GLY A 475 7.37 9.01 -1.17
N ASN A 476 7.39 10.19 -0.55
CA ASN A 476 8.08 10.38 0.72
C ASN A 476 7.50 9.48 1.82
N HIS A 477 8.15 8.34 2.06
CA HIS A 477 7.86 7.47 3.19
C HIS A 477 8.33 8.15 4.47
N ARG A 478 7.43 8.25 5.44
CA ARG A 478 7.77 8.80 6.75
C ARG A 478 8.45 7.72 7.57
N THR A 479 9.49 8.09 8.31
CA THR A 479 9.97 7.28 9.43
C THR A 479 8.77 6.94 10.32
N SER A 480 8.61 5.65 10.61
CA SER A 480 7.49 5.14 11.39
C SER A 480 7.99 4.53 12.70
N ASP A 481 7.12 4.45 13.71
CA ASP A 481 7.41 3.74 14.96
C ASP A 481 7.79 2.27 14.69
N PHE A 482 7.24 1.68 13.63
CA PHE A 482 7.58 0.33 13.19
C PHE A 482 9.02 0.22 12.66
N SER A 483 9.44 1.15 11.79
CA SER A 483 10.82 1.22 11.30
C SER A 483 11.80 1.48 12.47
N TYR A 484 11.42 2.33 13.43
CA TYR A 484 12.20 2.56 14.65
C TYR A 484 12.34 1.29 15.49
N ALA A 485 11.25 0.54 15.71
CA ALA A 485 11.28 -0.70 16.48
C ALA A 485 12.16 -1.75 15.79
N THR A 486 12.06 -1.87 14.47
CA THR A 486 12.91 -2.72 13.62
C THR A 486 14.38 -2.37 13.82
N ARG A 487 14.73 -1.08 13.74
CA ARG A 487 16.10 -0.61 13.98
C ARG A 487 16.62 -1.02 15.35
N GLN A 488 15.84 -0.78 16.41
CA GLN A 488 16.22 -1.11 17.77
C GLN A 488 16.52 -2.60 17.94
N ILE A 489 15.71 -3.48 17.35
CA ILE A 489 15.95 -4.93 17.37
C ILE A 489 17.28 -5.26 16.70
N LEU A 490 17.52 -4.76 15.48
CA LEU A 490 18.76 -5.05 14.74
C LEU A 490 20.02 -4.50 15.42
N THR A 491 19.92 -3.35 16.10
CA THR A 491 21.08 -2.72 16.74
C THR A 491 21.35 -3.21 18.15
N THR A 492 20.34 -3.70 18.87
CA THR A 492 20.49 -4.11 20.28
C THR A 492 20.38 -5.61 20.50
N GLY A 493 19.82 -6.35 19.55
CA GLY A 493 19.54 -7.78 19.70
C GLY A 493 18.41 -8.08 20.69
N LYS A 494 17.65 -7.06 21.10
CA LYS A 494 16.60 -7.19 22.13
C LYS A 494 15.20 -7.11 21.51
N PRO A 495 14.21 -7.84 22.08
CA PRO A 495 12.81 -7.69 21.70
C PRO A 495 12.29 -6.26 21.80
N ASN A 496 11.39 -5.89 20.90
CA ASN A 496 10.71 -4.61 20.93
C ASN A 496 9.23 -4.76 20.61
N THR A 497 8.45 -3.76 20.98
CA THR A 497 6.99 -3.79 20.92
C THR A 497 6.46 -2.62 20.11
N VAL A 498 5.50 -2.89 19.23
CA VAL A 498 4.85 -1.86 18.39
C VAL A 498 3.32 -2.04 18.40
N PRO A 499 2.53 -0.96 18.46
CA PRO A 499 1.09 -1.04 18.30
C PRO A 499 0.70 -1.59 16.92
N LEU A 500 -0.32 -2.45 16.87
CA LEU A 500 -0.83 -3.03 15.61
C LEU A 500 -1.20 -1.95 14.59
N ARG A 501 -1.85 -0.87 15.03
CA ARG A 501 -2.20 0.28 14.17
C ARG A 501 -0.99 0.91 13.46
N ASN A 502 0.18 0.90 14.08
CA ASN A 502 1.39 1.49 13.49
C ASN A 502 1.92 0.59 12.37
N VAL A 503 1.79 -0.73 12.52
CA VAL A 503 2.13 -1.70 11.47
C VAL A 503 1.15 -1.58 10.31
N LEU A 504 -0.16 -1.56 10.58
CA LEU A 504 -1.19 -1.36 9.54
C LEU A 504 -1.01 -0.03 8.81
N GLN A 505 -0.76 1.06 9.54
CA GLN A 505 -0.53 2.36 8.93
C GLN A 505 0.69 2.34 8.02
N ALA A 506 1.79 1.72 8.45
CA ALA A 506 3.00 1.61 7.64
C ALA A 506 2.76 0.74 6.39
N ALA A 507 2.08 -0.39 6.53
CA ALA A 507 1.75 -1.30 5.42
C ALA A 507 0.82 -0.63 4.40
N LEU A 508 -0.19 0.11 4.86
CA LEU A 508 -1.12 0.81 3.96
C LEU A 508 -0.45 2.03 3.29
N SER A 509 0.44 2.73 4.01
CA SER A 509 1.18 3.87 3.47
C SER A 509 2.17 3.45 2.37
N ILE A 510 2.76 2.25 2.44
CA ILE A 510 3.72 1.78 1.44
C ILE A 510 3.05 1.58 0.06
N VAL A 511 1.77 1.23 0.04
CA VAL A 511 0.95 1.12 -1.18
C VAL A 511 0.15 2.41 -1.47
N GLY A 512 0.42 3.49 -0.73
CA GLY A 512 -0.07 4.85 -0.99
C GLY A 512 -1.39 5.21 -0.29
N HIS A 513 -1.96 4.34 0.54
CA HIS A 513 -3.23 4.60 1.22
C HIS A 513 -3.02 5.54 2.42
N ASN A 514 -3.73 6.67 2.43
CA ASN A 514 -3.73 7.61 3.56
C ASN A 514 -4.90 7.34 4.51
N VAL A 515 -4.68 6.49 5.51
CA VAL A 515 -5.71 6.07 6.48
C VAL A 515 -5.33 6.38 7.93
N ALA A 516 -4.32 7.23 8.15
CA ALA A 516 -3.79 7.49 9.48
C ALA A 516 -4.86 7.97 10.47
N ASP A 517 -5.78 8.83 10.02
CA ASP A 517 -6.87 9.35 10.86
C ASP A 517 -7.95 8.30 11.10
N ASP A 518 -8.26 7.46 10.11
CA ASP A 518 -9.25 6.39 10.24
C ASP A 518 -8.72 5.29 11.21
N LEU A 519 -7.43 4.96 11.15
CA LEU A 519 -6.78 4.04 12.09
C LEU A 519 -6.65 4.62 13.50
N LYS A 520 -6.29 5.91 13.65
CA LYS A 520 -6.28 6.57 14.98
C LYS A 520 -7.65 6.62 15.63
N ARG A 521 -8.72 6.59 14.83
CA ARG A 521 -10.09 6.59 15.32
C ARG A 521 -10.64 5.18 15.52
N ASP A 522 -9.85 4.15 15.22
CA ASP A 522 -10.24 2.75 15.20
C ASP A 522 -11.48 2.50 14.35
N VAL A 523 -11.57 3.08 13.14
CA VAL A 523 -12.74 2.91 12.24
C VAL A 523 -12.39 2.42 10.84
N TRP A 524 -11.12 2.15 10.53
CA TRP A 524 -10.75 1.68 9.19
C TRP A 524 -11.25 0.24 8.94
N VAL A 525 -11.89 0.02 7.79
CA VAL A 525 -12.33 -1.32 7.33
C VAL A 525 -11.71 -1.69 5.99
N LEU A 526 -11.80 -0.78 5.02
CA LEU A 526 -11.27 -0.94 3.67
C LEU A 526 -10.89 0.44 3.12
N SER A 527 -9.82 0.53 2.35
CA SER A 527 -9.51 1.77 1.60
C SER A 527 -9.11 1.47 0.16
N CYS A 528 -9.36 2.42 -0.73
CA CYS A 528 -8.96 2.38 -2.13
C CYS A 528 -8.04 3.55 -2.46
N TYR A 529 -6.94 3.28 -3.16
CA TYR A 529 -6.03 4.31 -3.64
C TYR A 529 -5.51 3.95 -5.02
N ARG A 530 -5.65 4.87 -5.99
CA ARG A 530 -5.09 4.77 -7.35
C ARG A 530 -5.34 3.41 -8.05
N GLY A 531 -6.49 2.79 -7.80
CA GLY A 531 -6.85 1.50 -8.38
C GLY A 531 -6.37 0.27 -7.62
N GLN A 532 -6.06 0.39 -6.32
CA GLN A 532 -5.84 -0.74 -5.42
C GLN A 532 -6.78 -0.62 -4.22
N ALA A 533 -7.59 -1.63 -3.96
CA ALA A 533 -8.38 -1.75 -2.74
C ALA A 533 -7.65 -2.68 -1.77
N VAL A 534 -7.62 -2.33 -0.48
CA VAL A 534 -6.94 -3.11 0.57
C VAL A 534 -7.83 -3.23 1.80
N TYR A 535 -7.89 -4.43 2.37
CA TYR A 535 -8.64 -4.74 3.59
C TYR A 535 -8.06 -5.99 4.29
N PRO A 536 -8.35 -6.21 5.58
CA PRO A 536 -7.89 -7.40 6.31
C PRO A 536 -8.48 -8.71 5.78
N LYS A 537 -7.66 -9.74 5.59
CA LYS A 537 -8.09 -11.08 5.13
C LYS A 537 -9.08 -11.75 6.10
N LEU A 538 -8.95 -11.42 7.38
CA LEU A 538 -9.83 -11.91 8.44
C LEU A 538 -11.31 -11.63 8.13
N PHE A 539 -11.62 -10.47 7.55
CA PHE A 539 -13.00 -10.08 7.26
C PHE A 539 -13.66 -10.94 6.17
N GLU A 540 -12.89 -11.51 5.24
CA GLU A 540 -13.43 -12.43 4.23
C GLU A 540 -13.55 -13.86 4.73
N THR A 541 -12.53 -14.33 5.44
CA THR A 541 -12.39 -15.75 5.79
C THR A 541 -13.11 -16.10 7.07
N HIS A 542 -13.34 -15.11 7.95
CA HIS A 542 -13.77 -15.26 9.34
C HIS A 542 -12.88 -16.17 10.19
N ARG A 543 -11.74 -16.63 9.65
CA ARG A 543 -10.83 -17.59 10.28
C ARG A 543 -9.60 -16.88 10.78
N ILE A 544 -9.27 -17.13 12.03
CA ILE A 544 -8.07 -16.59 12.67
C ILE A 544 -6.89 -17.42 12.19
N GLN A 545 -6.09 -16.86 11.29
CA GLN A 545 -4.89 -17.52 10.77
C GLN A 545 -3.74 -17.36 11.77
N ASP A 546 -3.12 -18.46 12.15
CA ASP A 546 -1.90 -18.45 12.96
C ASP A 546 -0.91 -19.48 12.38
N PRO A 547 0.27 -19.06 11.90
CA PRO A 547 0.77 -17.67 11.81
C PRO A 547 0.07 -16.85 10.71
N GLY A 548 0.01 -15.53 10.89
CA GLY A 548 -0.32 -14.58 9.81
C GLY A 548 -1.65 -13.85 9.94
N TYR A 549 -2.18 -13.64 11.15
CA TYR A 549 -3.50 -13.02 11.30
C TYR A 549 -3.59 -11.58 10.73
N LEU A 550 -2.45 -10.89 10.54
CA LEU A 550 -2.41 -9.53 9.97
C LEU A 550 -2.37 -9.52 8.43
N THR A 551 -2.59 -10.66 7.78
CA THR A 551 -2.63 -10.76 6.32
C THR A 551 -3.68 -9.80 5.73
N LEU A 552 -3.27 -9.06 4.71
CA LEU A 552 -4.07 -8.09 3.97
C LEU A 552 -4.44 -8.66 2.60
N SER A 553 -5.74 -8.67 2.32
CA SER A 553 -6.24 -8.88 0.97
C SER A 553 -6.18 -7.58 0.19
N TRP A 554 -5.96 -7.70 -1.11
CA TRP A 554 -6.01 -6.57 -2.00
C TRP A 554 -6.57 -6.99 -3.36
N ALA A 555 -7.13 -6.03 -4.09
CA ALA A 555 -7.64 -6.23 -5.43
C ALA A 555 -7.43 -5.00 -6.31
N PRO A 556 -7.15 -5.16 -7.62
CA PRO A 556 -7.02 -4.06 -8.55
C PRO A 556 -8.40 -3.52 -8.98
N GLY A 557 -8.53 -2.20 -9.04
CA GLY A 557 -9.74 -1.48 -9.45
C GLY A 557 -10.29 -0.56 -8.36
N LEU A 558 -11.56 -0.19 -8.51
CA LEU A 558 -12.30 0.65 -7.58
C LEU A 558 -13.31 -0.20 -6.81
N LEU A 559 -13.53 0.12 -5.54
CA LEU A 559 -14.63 -0.44 -4.76
C LEU A 559 -15.95 0.06 -5.34
N ARG A 560 -16.82 -0.89 -5.71
CA ARG A 560 -18.15 -0.64 -6.26
C ARG A 560 -19.22 -1.33 -5.42
N TYR A 561 -20.25 -0.57 -5.08
CA TYR A 561 -21.42 -1.04 -4.33
C TYR A 561 -22.67 -0.40 -4.93
N ASP A 562 -23.69 -1.20 -5.25
CA ASP A 562 -24.92 -0.75 -5.93
C ASP A 562 -24.68 0.12 -7.18
N GLY A 563 -23.62 -0.17 -7.93
CA GLY A 563 -23.26 0.52 -9.18
C GLY A 563 -22.40 1.78 -9.01
N GLU A 564 -22.31 2.33 -7.79
CA GLU A 564 -21.49 3.51 -7.47
C GLU A 564 -20.09 3.13 -7.03
N ALA A 565 -19.14 4.06 -7.17
CA ALA A 565 -17.74 3.88 -6.76
C ALA A 565 -17.45 4.60 -5.44
N TYR A 566 -16.72 3.94 -4.54
CA TYR A 566 -16.40 4.47 -3.22
C TYR A 566 -14.89 4.46 -2.98
N SER A 567 -14.41 5.46 -2.25
CA SER A 567 -12.97 5.60 -1.96
C SER A 567 -12.52 4.79 -0.74
N LYS A 568 -13.44 4.47 0.17
CA LYS A 568 -13.18 3.72 1.39
C LYS A 568 -14.45 3.18 2.03
N ALA A 569 -14.27 2.26 2.97
CA ALA A 569 -15.28 1.81 3.90
C ALA A 569 -14.76 2.00 5.34
N ILE A 570 -15.57 2.59 6.20
CA ILE A 570 -15.23 2.87 7.61
C ILE A 570 -16.34 2.39 8.54
N GLY A 571 -16.00 2.01 9.76
CA GLY A 571 -16.95 1.76 10.82
C GLY A 571 -17.35 3.02 11.59
N ASP A 572 -18.09 2.78 12.66
CA ASP A 572 -18.51 3.76 13.65
C ASP A 572 -17.70 3.61 14.95
N ARG A 573 -17.71 4.64 15.79
CA ARG A 573 -17.15 4.53 17.14
C ARG A 573 -18.22 4.02 18.11
N GLY A 574 -17.81 3.13 18.99
CA GLY A 574 -18.60 2.70 20.14
C GLY A 574 -18.55 1.19 20.37
N ALA A 575 -18.79 0.79 21.62
CA ALA A 575 -18.80 -0.60 22.01
C ALA A 575 -19.95 -1.37 21.38
N GLY A 576 -19.83 -2.69 21.37
CA GLY A 576 -20.92 -3.55 20.97
C GLY A 576 -22.21 -3.24 21.74
N GLN A 577 -23.30 -3.07 21.01
CA GLN A 577 -24.62 -2.83 21.57
C GLN A 577 -25.50 -4.08 21.35
N THR A 578 -26.06 -4.62 22.43
CA THR A 578 -27.20 -5.55 22.32
C THR A 578 -28.46 -4.73 22.06
N LEU A 579 -29.26 -5.15 21.09
CA LEU A 579 -30.56 -4.59 20.78
C LEU A 579 -31.65 -5.31 21.60
N ASP A 580 -32.81 -4.67 21.76
CA ASP A 580 -33.94 -5.21 22.52
C ASP A 580 -34.56 -6.41 21.78
N TYR A 581 -33.94 -7.57 21.95
CA TYR A 581 -34.41 -8.86 21.46
C TYR A 581 -34.62 -9.81 22.66
N PRO A 582 -35.75 -10.53 22.74
CA PRO A 582 -36.02 -11.44 23.84
C PRO A 582 -34.96 -12.56 23.87
N ARG A 583 -34.03 -12.45 24.82
CA ARG A 583 -33.01 -13.47 25.03
C ARG A 583 -33.68 -14.73 25.59
N PRO A 584 -33.35 -15.93 25.10
CA PRO A 584 -33.67 -17.16 25.81
C PRO A 584 -33.04 -17.06 27.20
N ASN A 585 -33.88 -16.98 28.24
CA ASN A 585 -33.51 -16.58 29.60
C ASN A 585 -32.62 -17.61 30.35
N ASP A 586 -31.95 -18.53 29.66
CA ASP A 586 -31.46 -19.78 30.27
C ASP A 586 -30.08 -20.27 29.78
N MET A 587 -29.36 -19.51 28.95
CA MET A 587 -28.10 -20.04 28.36
C MET A 587 -26.89 -20.01 29.29
N ALA A 588 -26.84 -19.11 30.28
CA ALA A 588 -25.62 -18.73 31.00
C ALA A 588 -25.41 -19.37 32.40
N THR A 589 -25.91 -20.58 32.65
CA THR A 589 -25.91 -21.15 34.02
C THR A 589 -25.28 -22.55 34.16
N LYS A 590 -24.92 -23.22 33.07
CA LYS A 590 -24.36 -24.58 33.12
C LYS A 590 -22.82 -24.58 33.16
N ALA A 591 -22.26 -25.41 34.04
CA ALA A 591 -20.83 -25.69 34.09
C ALA A 591 -20.34 -26.25 32.75
N VAL A 592 -19.19 -25.78 32.28
CA VAL A 592 -18.62 -26.22 30.99
C VAL A 592 -18.21 -27.68 31.09
N ASN A 593 -18.64 -28.51 30.14
CA ASN A 593 -18.26 -29.92 30.05
C ASN A 593 -17.69 -30.30 28.68
N GLN A 594 -18.14 -29.69 27.59
CA GLN A 594 -17.74 -30.01 26.23
C GLN A 594 -17.83 -28.78 25.32
N LEU A 595 -17.44 -28.90 24.07
CA LEU A 595 -17.63 -27.84 23.08
C LEU A 595 -19.06 -27.87 22.56
N ILE A 596 -19.73 -26.73 22.53
CA ILE A 596 -21.11 -26.60 22.07
C ILE A 596 -21.31 -25.29 21.33
N ASN A 597 -22.27 -25.29 20.43
CA ASN A 597 -22.84 -24.08 19.87
C ASN A 597 -24.23 -23.88 20.49
N LEU A 598 -24.36 -22.91 21.37
CA LEU A 598 -25.65 -22.58 22.00
C LEU A 598 -26.52 -21.66 21.14
N VAL A 599 -25.97 -21.15 20.04
CA VAL A 599 -26.58 -20.16 19.16
C VAL A 599 -26.51 -20.60 17.68
N PRO A 600 -26.98 -21.82 17.33
CA PRO A 600 -26.83 -22.38 15.99
C PRO A 600 -27.64 -21.62 14.92
N ASP A 601 -28.66 -20.89 15.33
CA ASP A 601 -29.55 -20.04 14.53
C ASP A 601 -28.97 -18.63 14.29
N GLN A 602 -27.95 -18.23 15.05
CA GLN A 602 -27.28 -16.94 14.90
C GLN A 602 -26.27 -16.94 13.75
N ARG A 603 -26.21 -15.83 13.02
CA ARG A 603 -25.18 -15.60 12.02
C ARG A 603 -24.62 -14.19 12.07
N LEU A 604 -23.34 -14.09 11.68
CA LEU A 604 -22.68 -12.81 11.45
C LEU A 604 -23.29 -12.13 10.22
N VAL A 605 -23.62 -10.85 10.34
CA VAL A 605 -24.07 -10.01 9.23
C VAL A 605 -23.30 -8.70 9.19
N TRP A 606 -23.09 -8.19 7.98
CA TRP A 606 -22.45 -6.91 7.73
C TRP A 606 -23.50 -5.92 7.24
N ARG A 607 -23.57 -4.76 7.89
CA ARG A 607 -24.44 -3.65 7.48
C ARG A 607 -23.63 -2.63 6.72
N VAL A 608 -24.03 -2.39 5.49
CA VAL A 608 -23.47 -1.36 4.62
C VAL A 608 -24.46 -0.21 4.53
N VAL A 609 -24.05 0.98 4.94
CA VAL A 609 -24.79 2.23 4.76
C VAL A 609 -24.01 3.11 3.79
N ARG A 610 -24.70 3.61 2.76
CA ARG A 610 -24.11 4.50 1.76
C ARG A 610 -24.04 5.92 2.31
N GLU A 611 -22.87 6.53 2.19
CA GLU A 611 -22.61 7.93 2.52
C GLU A 611 -21.93 8.60 1.31
N ASP A 612 -21.85 9.93 1.31
CA ASP A 612 -21.20 10.64 0.20
C ASP A 612 -19.69 10.33 0.15
N GLY A 613 -19.26 9.59 -0.87
CA GLY A 613 -17.86 9.24 -1.14
C GLY A 613 -17.28 8.06 -0.36
N PHE A 614 -18.02 7.46 0.59
CA PHE A 614 -17.58 6.29 1.37
C PHE A 614 -18.74 5.39 1.83
N LEU A 615 -18.42 4.17 2.25
CA LEU A 615 -19.37 3.24 2.88
C LEU A 615 -19.18 3.23 4.41
N ARG A 616 -20.28 3.25 5.16
CA ARG A 616 -20.29 3.06 6.61
C ARG A 616 -20.67 1.63 6.94
N ILE A 617 -19.80 0.92 7.66
CA ILE A 617 -19.85 -0.52 7.87
C ILE A 617 -19.97 -0.84 9.36
N ASN A 618 -21.04 -1.53 9.73
CA ASN A 618 -21.20 -2.10 11.06
C ASN A 618 -21.30 -3.62 10.93
N VAL A 619 -20.96 -4.35 11.99
CA VAL A 619 -21.10 -5.81 12.03
C VAL A 619 -22.13 -6.17 13.09
N GLY A 620 -22.98 -7.14 12.83
CA GLY A 620 -23.97 -7.58 13.79
C GLY A 620 -24.18 -9.08 13.82
N VAL A 621 -25.04 -9.49 14.75
CA VAL A 621 -25.59 -10.83 14.84
C VAL A 621 -27.06 -10.76 14.49
N GLU A 622 -27.48 -11.65 13.59
CA GLU A 622 -28.87 -11.77 13.14
C GLU A 622 -29.44 -13.12 13.58
N VAL A 623 -30.70 -13.11 14.02
CA VAL A 623 -31.56 -14.28 14.32
C VAL A 623 -32.89 -14.07 13.60
N ASP A 624 -33.32 -15.04 12.80
CA ASP A 624 -34.61 -15.01 12.09
C ASP A 624 -34.87 -13.70 11.31
N GLY A 625 -33.82 -13.09 10.74
CA GLY A 625 -33.92 -11.83 9.99
C GLY A 625 -33.93 -10.56 10.86
N ALA A 626 -33.86 -10.69 12.18
CA ALA A 626 -33.82 -9.59 13.13
C ALA A 626 -32.41 -9.42 13.74
N TRP A 627 -32.00 -8.16 13.90
CA TRP A 627 -30.71 -7.82 14.49
C TRP A 627 -30.76 -7.95 16.01
N MET A 628 -29.86 -8.74 16.58
CA MET A 628 -29.74 -8.92 18.03
C MET A 628 -28.67 -8.04 18.66
N SER A 629 -27.55 -7.83 17.97
CA SER A 629 -26.47 -7.00 18.48
C SER A 629 -25.61 -6.46 17.36
N MET A 630 -24.85 -5.40 17.64
CA MET A 630 -24.01 -4.70 16.67
C MET A 630 -22.68 -4.31 17.29
N ILE A 631 -21.60 -4.41 16.52
CA ILE A 631 -20.26 -3.84 16.74
C ILE A 631 -20.11 -2.66 15.78
N HIS A 632 -19.75 -1.51 16.33
CA HIS A 632 -19.63 -0.29 15.54
C HIS A 632 -18.37 -0.25 14.69
N SER A 633 -17.24 -0.73 15.21
CA SER A 633 -15.99 -0.81 14.45
C SER A 633 -15.53 -2.26 14.26
N PRO A 634 -15.53 -2.77 13.03
CA PRO A 634 -14.96 -4.10 12.74
C PRO A 634 -13.46 -4.22 13.05
N LEU A 635 -12.73 -3.10 13.11
CA LEU A 635 -11.30 -3.10 13.39
C LEU A 635 -10.97 -3.61 14.81
N THR A 636 -11.90 -3.50 15.76
CA THR A 636 -11.72 -4.02 17.13
C THR A 636 -11.45 -5.53 17.14
N MET A 637 -11.96 -6.27 16.16
CA MET A 637 -11.71 -7.71 16.00
C MET A 637 -10.21 -7.99 15.79
N LEU A 638 -9.54 -7.20 14.95
CA LEU A 638 -8.09 -7.29 14.72
C LEU A 638 -7.29 -6.76 15.91
N MET A 639 -7.76 -5.67 16.54
CA MET A 639 -7.06 -5.04 17.66
C MET A 639 -7.01 -5.91 18.92
N ASN A 640 -7.88 -6.91 19.05
CA ASN A 640 -7.86 -7.88 20.15
C ASN A 640 -6.84 -9.01 19.96
N LEU A 641 -6.49 -9.37 18.72
CA LEU A 641 -5.60 -10.49 18.41
C LEU A 641 -4.18 -10.39 19.01
N PRO A 642 -3.54 -9.21 19.12
CA PRO A 642 -2.23 -9.11 19.79
C PRO A 642 -2.22 -9.54 21.26
N SER A 643 -3.39 -9.57 21.93
CA SER A 643 -3.54 -10.00 23.32
C SER A 643 -4.04 -11.44 23.45
N ALA A 644 -4.19 -12.16 22.33
CA ALA A 644 -4.78 -13.48 22.31
C ALA A 644 -3.72 -14.59 22.31
N LEU A 645 -4.06 -15.72 22.94
CA LEU A 645 -3.33 -16.98 22.82
C LEU A 645 -4.08 -17.92 21.88
N VAL A 646 -3.48 -18.37 20.80
CA VAL A 646 -4.07 -19.31 19.84
C VAL A 646 -3.52 -20.72 20.13
N THR A 647 -4.42 -21.62 20.46
CA THR A 647 -4.06 -23.00 20.80
C THR A 647 -4.03 -23.88 19.55
N CYS A 648 -2.99 -24.68 19.37
CA CYS A 648 -2.87 -25.60 18.23
C CYS A 648 -3.49 -26.98 18.51
N PRO A 649 -3.72 -27.83 17.49
CA PRO A 649 -4.21 -29.19 17.70
C PRO A 649 -3.34 -29.96 18.70
N CYS A 650 -4.01 -30.59 19.67
CA CYS A 650 -3.37 -31.39 20.72
C CYS A 650 -3.51 -32.90 20.43
N PRO A 651 -2.78 -33.78 21.14
CA PRO A 651 -2.93 -35.23 21.00
C PRO A 651 -4.31 -35.77 21.40
N HIS A 652 -5.05 -35.02 22.23
CA HIS A 652 -6.43 -35.34 22.61
C HIS A 652 -7.40 -35.11 21.46
N SER A 653 -8.55 -35.80 21.46
CA SER A 653 -9.59 -35.53 20.48
C SER A 653 -10.13 -34.10 20.66
N ALA A 654 -10.29 -33.38 19.56
CA ALA A 654 -10.76 -31.99 19.59
C ALA A 654 -12.14 -31.85 20.26
N ASP A 655 -12.97 -32.90 20.18
CA ASP A 655 -14.32 -32.97 20.74
C ASP A 655 -14.39 -33.74 22.07
N GLU A 656 -13.25 -34.06 22.68
CA GLU A 656 -13.21 -34.80 23.95
C GLU A 656 -13.84 -33.98 25.07
N PRO A 657 -14.89 -34.49 25.75
CA PRO A 657 -15.49 -33.80 26.88
C PRO A 657 -14.57 -33.85 28.09
N LEU A 658 -14.72 -32.89 29.00
CA LEU A 658 -14.08 -32.89 30.31
C LEU A 658 -14.56 -34.10 31.12
N LYS A 659 -13.62 -34.76 31.80
CA LYS A 659 -13.92 -35.88 32.73
C LYS A 659 -14.93 -35.49 33.81
N THR A 660 -14.88 -34.24 34.25
CA THR A 660 -15.82 -33.64 35.20
C THR A 660 -16.15 -32.23 34.74
N PRO A 661 -17.43 -31.81 34.72
CA PRO A 661 -17.79 -30.43 34.41
C PRO A 661 -17.03 -29.44 35.30
N ASP A 662 -16.53 -28.38 34.69
CA ASP A 662 -15.73 -27.38 35.38
C ASP A 662 -16.63 -26.30 36.00
N LYS A 663 -16.72 -26.30 37.33
CA LYS A 663 -17.58 -25.37 38.08
C LYS A 663 -17.10 -23.91 38.07
N TRP A 664 -15.88 -23.65 37.62
CA TRP A 664 -15.30 -22.31 37.51
C TRP A 664 -15.37 -21.78 36.08
N CYS A 665 -16.16 -22.43 35.22
CA CYS A 665 -16.34 -22.08 33.83
C CYS A 665 -17.82 -22.12 33.43
N GLN A 666 -18.23 -21.21 32.54
CA GLN A 666 -19.60 -21.12 32.02
C GLN A 666 -19.59 -20.87 30.54
N TYR A 667 -20.67 -21.30 29.90
CA TYR A 667 -20.94 -20.90 28.53
C TYR A 667 -21.45 -19.45 28.48
N THR A 668 -20.93 -18.72 27.51
CA THR A 668 -21.35 -17.35 27.19
C THR A 668 -21.70 -17.22 25.72
N GLU A 669 -22.47 -16.19 25.39
CA GLU A 669 -22.82 -15.85 24.01
C GLU A 669 -21.74 -14.96 23.35
N PRO A 670 -21.63 -14.95 22.02
CA PRO A 670 -20.69 -14.09 21.29
C PRO A 670 -20.81 -12.59 21.59
N SER A 671 -22.02 -12.11 21.91
CA SER A 671 -22.29 -10.73 22.32
C SER A 671 -21.91 -10.41 23.76
N GLN A 672 -21.47 -11.39 24.55
CA GLN A 672 -21.00 -11.19 25.93
C GLN A 672 -19.85 -12.14 26.23
N PRO A 673 -18.68 -11.97 25.58
CA PRO A 673 -17.60 -12.95 25.68
C PRO A 673 -16.99 -13.07 27.09
N LEU A 674 -17.26 -12.09 27.98
CA LEU A 674 -16.87 -12.11 29.40
C LEU A 674 -18.03 -12.44 30.36
N GLY A 675 -19.19 -12.80 29.83
CA GLY A 675 -20.40 -13.09 30.59
C GLY A 675 -21.11 -11.84 31.13
N SER A 676 -22.04 -12.06 32.07
CA SER A 676 -22.84 -10.98 32.67
C SER A 676 -21.98 -10.05 33.54
N SER A 677 -22.48 -8.84 33.80
CA SER A 677 -21.76 -7.86 34.62
C SER A 677 -21.50 -8.30 36.06
N ALA A 678 -22.23 -9.30 36.59
CA ALA A 678 -22.01 -9.88 37.90
C ALA A 678 -20.86 -10.91 37.87
N LEU A 679 -20.83 -11.76 36.85
CA LEU A 679 -19.80 -12.79 36.64
C LEU A 679 -18.47 -12.20 36.18
N ALA A 680 -18.52 -11.11 35.40
CA ALA A 680 -17.35 -10.33 35.03
C ALA A 680 -16.61 -9.76 36.26
N LYS A 681 -17.24 -9.71 37.45
CA LYS A 681 -16.59 -9.29 38.71
C LYS A 681 -15.83 -10.40 39.41
N ASP A 682 -16.12 -11.67 39.16
CA ASP A 682 -15.40 -12.79 39.77
C ASP A 682 -14.15 -13.12 38.95
N SER A 683 -12.98 -12.75 39.48
CA SER A 683 -11.69 -12.93 38.83
C SER A 683 -11.31 -14.41 38.61
N ASN A 684 -11.95 -15.34 39.31
CA ASN A 684 -11.64 -16.77 39.22
C ASN A 684 -12.42 -17.49 38.13
N PHE A 685 -13.34 -16.79 37.47
CA PHE A 685 -14.29 -17.39 36.54
C PHE A 685 -13.85 -17.23 35.08
N ILE A 686 -13.91 -18.32 34.31
CA ILE A 686 -13.58 -18.35 32.87
C ILE A 686 -14.86 -18.44 32.04
N SER A 687 -15.03 -17.50 31.12
CA SER A 687 -16.11 -17.51 30.15
C SER A 687 -15.70 -18.29 28.90
N VAL A 688 -16.57 -19.20 28.44
CA VAL A 688 -16.36 -20.01 27.24
C VAL A 688 -17.44 -19.64 26.23
N VAL A 689 -17.06 -18.94 25.17
CA VAL A 689 -17.99 -18.52 24.11
C VAL A 689 -18.47 -19.76 23.36
N ALA A 690 -19.77 -20.04 23.45
CA ALA A 690 -20.41 -21.23 22.91
C ALA A 690 -20.80 -21.06 21.43
N ALA A 691 -19.81 -20.93 20.55
CA ALA A 691 -19.98 -20.70 19.11
C ALA A 691 -19.27 -21.76 18.23
N GLU A 692 -19.12 -22.98 18.77
CA GLU A 692 -18.39 -24.06 18.09
C GLU A 692 -18.89 -24.27 16.65
N GLY A 693 -17.94 -24.37 15.71
CA GLY A 693 -18.23 -24.55 14.28
C GLY A 693 -18.76 -23.32 13.54
N ASN A 694 -18.95 -22.17 14.21
CA ASN A 694 -19.41 -20.92 13.60
C ASN A 694 -18.33 -19.84 13.65
N GLU A 695 -17.39 -19.88 12.69
CA GLU A 695 -16.27 -18.94 12.57
C GLU A 695 -16.70 -17.46 12.54
N GLY A 696 -17.85 -17.15 11.94
CA GLY A 696 -18.38 -15.79 11.92
C GLY A 696 -18.68 -15.25 13.32
N LEU A 697 -19.34 -16.05 14.17
CA LEU A 697 -19.65 -15.68 15.55
C LEU A 697 -18.41 -15.69 16.45
N ARG A 698 -17.44 -16.57 16.19
CA ARG A 698 -16.14 -16.56 16.88
C ARG A 698 -15.38 -15.28 16.61
N MET A 699 -15.34 -14.84 15.34
CA MET A 699 -14.77 -13.56 14.95
C MET A 699 -15.55 -12.38 15.56
N TYR A 700 -16.88 -12.44 15.57
CA TYR A 700 -17.73 -11.42 16.22
C TYR A 700 -17.34 -11.20 17.68
N ALA A 701 -17.17 -12.28 18.44
CA ALA A 701 -16.82 -12.23 19.86
C ALA A 701 -15.51 -11.48 20.14
N LEU A 702 -14.57 -11.46 19.19
CA LEU A 702 -13.34 -10.67 19.32
C LEU A 702 -13.61 -9.15 19.33
N GLY A 703 -14.63 -8.68 18.62
CA GLY A 703 -14.85 -7.26 18.39
C GLY A 703 -15.87 -6.60 19.32
N PHE A 704 -16.54 -7.36 20.19
CA PHE A 704 -17.66 -6.85 20.98
C PHE A 704 -17.27 -5.73 21.95
N TYR A 705 -16.08 -5.79 22.53
CA TYR A 705 -15.57 -4.74 23.42
C TYR A 705 -14.62 -3.80 22.67
N ASP A 706 -14.77 -2.49 22.92
CA ASP A 706 -13.89 -1.44 22.39
C ASP A 706 -12.44 -1.57 22.88
N SER A 707 -12.27 -2.10 24.09
CA SER A 707 -10.96 -2.25 24.72
C SER A 707 -10.43 -3.67 24.52
N PRO A 708 -9.13 -3.82 24.19
CA PRO A 708 -8.51 -5.12 24.13
C PRO A 708 -8.67 -5.89 25.44
N PHE A 709 -9.04 -7.17 25.36
CA PHE A 709 -9.12 -8.05 26.52
C PHE A 709 -8.31 -9.34 26.27
N PRO A 710 -7.57 -9.85 27.27
CA PRO A 710 -6.82 -11.10 27.10
C PRO A 710 -7.75 -12.30 26.98
N LEU A 711 -7.51 -13.16 25.98
CA LEU A 711 -8.37 -14.30 25.68
C LEU A 711 -7.61 -15.45 25.02
N VAL A 712 -8.16 -16.66 25.12
CA VAL A 712 -7.66 -17.86 24.42
C VAL A 712 -8.57 -18.14 23.23
N ILE A 713 -7.97 -18.36 22.06
CA ILE A 713 -8.66 -18.75 20.83
C ILE A 713 -8.36 -20.22 20.59
N ARG A 714 -9.40 -21.02 20.47
CA ARG A 714 -9.26 -22.43 20.14
C ARG A 714 -8.87 -22.60 18.66
N ASN A 715 -7.86 -23.38 18.33
CA ASN A 715 -7.59 -23.76 16.93
C ASN A 715 -7.27 -25.26 16.84
N GLY A 716 -8.30 -26.08 17.03
CA GLY A 716 -8.24 -27.54 16.94
C GLY A 716 -7.77 -28.27 18.20
N SER A 717 -7.55 -27.57 19.31
CA SER A 717 -7.26 -28.18 20.62
C SER A 717 -8.54 -28.65 21.32
N CYS A 718 -8.43 -29.54 22.31
CA CYS A 718 -9.55 -29.89 23.18
C CYS A 718 -9.82 -28.79 24.23
N ILE A 719 -11.02 -28.78 24.79
CA ILE A 719 -11.43 -27.78 25.80
C ILE A 719 -10.57 -27.82 27.07
N ALA A 720 -10.08 -29.01 27.47
CA ALA A 720 -9.21 -29.15 28.63
C ALA A 720 -7.88 -28.39 28.46
N CYS A 721 -7.23 -28.53 27.31
CA CYS A 721 -5.99 -27.82 26.99
C CYS A 721 -6.22 -26.30 26.87
N CYS A 722 -7.36 -25.87 26.31
CA CYS A 722 -7.72 -24.46 26.29
C CYS A 722 -7.84 -23.88 27.70
N LEU A 723 -8.52 -24.59 28.60
CA LEU A 723 -8.70 -24.19 30.01
C LEU A 723 -7.38 -24.13 30.77
N GLU A 724 -6.52 -25.12 30.58
CA GLU A 724 -5.18 -25.14 31.17
C GLU A 724 -4.36 -23.92 30.76
N ILE A 725 -4.30 -23.62 29.46
CA ILE A 725 -3.59 -22.45 28.94
C ILE A 725 -4.22 -21.15 29.44
N CYS A 726 -5.55 -21.07 29.45
CA CYS A 726 -6.28 -19.91 29.96
C CYS A 726 -5.95 -19.63 31.43
N ARG A 727 -5.92 -20.67 32.27
CA ARG A 727 -5.57 -20.57 33.70
C ARG A 727 -4.11 -20.21 33.91
N MET A 728 -3.21 -20.86 33.19
CA MET A 728 -1.77 -20.59 33.23
C MET A 728 -1.47 -19.13 32.88
N ALA A 729 -2.18 -18.57 31.89
CA ALA A 729 -2.03 -17.17 31.49
C ALA A 729 -2.79 -16.18 32.37
N GLY A 730 -3.66 -16.64 33.28
CA GLY A 730 -4.57 -15.79 34.05
C GLY A 730 -5.65 -15.09 33.20
N TYR A 731 -5.99 -15.68 32.05
CA TYR A 731 -7.00 -15.14 31.13
C TYR A 731 -8.40 -15.59 31.54
N ARG A 732 -9.43 -14.88 31.07
CA ARG A 732 -10.83 -15.05 31.53
C ARG A 732 -11.83 -15.41 30.44
N ALA A 733 -11.38 -15.50 29.19
CA ALA A 733 -12.23 -15.79 28.05
C ALA A 733 -11.58 -16.83 27.15
N ILE A 734 -12.39 -17.77 26.68
CA ILE A 734 -12.05 -18.74 25.65
C ILE A 734 -13.07 -18.58 24.52
N ILE A 735 -12.61 -18.37 23.29
CA ILE A 735 -13.44 -18.40 22.08
C ILE A 735 -13.27 -19.76 21.42
N CYS A 736 -14.30 -20.60 21.56
CA CYS A 736 -14.31 -21.97 21.04
C CYS A 736 -14.77 -22.02 19.60
#